data_AF-A0A162LMH5-F1
#
_entry.id   AF-A0A162LMH5-F1
#
_cell.length_a   1.000
_cell.length_b   1.000
_cell.length_c   1.000
_cell.angle_alpha   90.00
_cell.angle_beta   90.00
_cell.angle_gamma   90.00
#
_symmetry.space_group_name_H-M   'P 1'
#
loop_
_entity.id
_entity.type
_entity.pdbx_description
1 polymer ?
#
loop_
_entity_poly.entity_id
_entity_poly.type
_entity_poly.pdbx_seq_one_letter_code
_entity_poly.pdbx_strand_id
1 'polypeptide(L)'
;MEKTPLNVAIIGVGHRGYKTHFTTLFAHPRSWNVVAVCDADDAARKRFASKHPDISAYSDLGELIKKHKHHLHFAVVCVPHRFHLPCCTALAAAGIAILKEKPVAESLEEYDHLRKLPVKIGVTFQKRFEPRYLAVADLLHHVGQVASVTGTLTASIADLDATWRAGSGVGVTMLILRPRQEDLGCHMLDMMVSLFGRPTSVIARSAAGVRIEQSYSGDDVANIIMNFGEAAQRTIGHVHLSRVAHRDEESLVITGTNGTFTLEGKAVKLKDGLGNEIFNFTDSSSKTSRVKSMLQKFSAWVSDSAPDFPASLARLGDTVSVMEAIRNSYSHANANESVASSQKSRHQASEASLDGAHHVWPLLSAESETAVVDQMHRTLSIYDRSDIYQVFEDRWRQMHNLKHALVCSSGTIAILHMFDALGLCPGDEILCPVYTFFATASPLLQYGAVPVFCDALEDGNLDPAETLTRATPKTKAIIVTHMWGLPCRMKEIVENAHRVAIKVLEDCSHAHGAMVDGKIVGSWGDMAAWSMQAKKNVMGGQAGVMGTNSTDYYSRAILHGHFNKRAKQEVPADHPLRKFWLTGIGLNLRAHPLAIALANQQLNLFERHDSTRQAYASYMANELSAIPFLKMPTVKNSSQDKHAWYAFVMQFEPSKAPHGLSRDKFVRVLKDEHGLKEVDIPKSTGLLHDLPLFTSPHEAIPRYGDSPWYEAQPTSEFPKAKLFYDQAIKLPVWSTDTDSPIVAKYVKSFLAAASSLSSGERYEDRSARRQGPQPRL
;
A
#
# COMPACT_ATOMS: atom_id res chain seq x y z
N MET A 1 56.47 3.72 -10.50
CA MET A 1 55.98 2.98 -11.69
C MET A 1 55.00 3.89 -12.40
N GLU A 2 55.30 4.31 -13.63
CA GLU A 2 54.35 5.06 -14.47
C GLU A 2 53.14 4.17 -14.77
N LYS A 3 51.94 4.61 -14.39
CA LYS A 3 50.71 3.89 -14.77
C LYS A 3 50.51 4.01 -16.28
N THR A 4 50.40 2.87 -16.96
CA THR A 4 49.99 2.83 -18.37
C THR A 4 48.62 3.52 -18.52
N PRO A 5 48.45 4.42 -19.51
CA PRO A 5 47.17 5.11 -19.70
C PRO A 5 46.08 4.12 -20.11
N LEU A 6 44.86 4.35 -19.64
CA LEU A 6 43.72 3.53 -20.04
C LEU A 6 43.26 3.90 -21.45
N ASN A 7 43.19 2.92 -22.33
CA ASN A 7 42.57 3.07 -23.64
C ASN A 7 41.04 3.23 -23.52
N VAL A 8 40.51 4.30 -24.12
CA VAL A 8 39.10 4.71 -24.04
C VAL A 8 38.52 4.91 -25.44
N ALA A 9 37.26 4.51 -25.62
CA ALA A 9 36.46 4.87 -26.79
C ALA A 9 35.36 5.86 -26.43
N ILE A 10 34.95 6.71 -27.38
CA ILE A 10 33.80 7.62 -27.21
C ILE A 10 32.72 7.29 -28.23
N ILE A 11 31.53 6.97 -27.76
CA ILE A 11 30.36 6.66 -28.58
C ILE A 11 29.43 7.87 -28.55
N GLY A 12 29.36 8.61 -29.65
CA GLY A 12 28.73 9.91 -29.79
C GLY A 12 29.73 11.06 -29.59
N VAL A 13 30.15 11.72 -30.67
CA VAL A 13 31.05 12.90 -30.67
C VAL A 13 30.30 14.20 -31.01
N GLY A 14 29.01 14.22 -30.70
CA GLY A 14 28.21 15.45 -30.61
C GLY A 14 28.74 16.43 -29.57
N HIS A 15 27.97 17.49 -29.28
CA HIS A 15 28.45 18.60 -28.44
C HIS A 15 28.96 18.16 -27.06
N ARG A 16 28.25 17.29 -26.34
CA ARG A 16 28.67 16.80 -25.00
C ARG A 16 29.82 15.82 -25.09
N GLY A 17 29.72 14.82 -25.96
CA GLY A 17 30.80 13.85 -26.20
C GLY A 17 32.12 14.54 -26.54
N TYR A 18 32.10 15.54 -27.43
CA TYR A 18 33.29 16.31 -27.80
C TYR A 18 33.73 17.31 -26.71
N LYS A 19 32.88 18.29 -26.38
CA LYS A 19 33.32 19.43 -25.53
C LYS A 19 33.50 19.07 -24.05
N THR A 20 32.89 17.99 -23.58
CA THR A 20 32.90 17.61 -22.15
C THR A 20 33.85 16.45 -21.91
N HIS A 21 33.63 15.31 -22.58
CA HIS A 21 34.38 14.09 -22.30
C HIS A 21 35.66 13.99 -23.12
N PHE A 22 35.59 14.12 -24.44
CA PHE A 22 36.75 14.00 -25.31
C PHE A 22 37.84 15.00 -24.96
N THR A 23 37.52 16.28 -24.88
CA THR A 23 38.50 17.33 -24.53
C THR A 23 39.16 17.08 -23.17
N THR A 24 38.41 16.57 -22.18
CA THR A 24 38.96 16.26 -20.85
C THR A 24 39.90 15.05 -20.90
N LEU A 25 39.51 13.97 -21.59
CA LEU A 25 40.35 12.79 -21.78
C LEU A 25 41.63 13.14 -22.56
N PHE A 26 41.48 13.84 -23.67
CA PHE A 26 42.56 14.24 -24.57
C PHE A 26 43.56 15.19 -23.91
N ALA A 27 43.11 16.08 -23.01
CA ALA A 27 43.99 16.96 -22.25
C ALA A 27 44.85 16.23 -21.20
N HIS A 28 44.64 14.93 -20.95
CA HIS A 28 45.33 14.16 -19.92
C HIS A 28 45.88 12.82 -20.45
N PRO A 29 46.80 12.83 -21.43
CA PRO A 29 47.30 11.64 -22.10
C PRO A 29 48.06 10.66 -21.19
N ARG A 30 48.57 11.14 -20.04
CA ARG A 30 49.20 10.28 -19.00
C ARG A 30 48.20 9.39 -18.27
N SER A 31 46.90 9.69 -18.34
CA SER A 31 45.84 8.93 -17.68
C SER A 31 44.97 8.17 -18.66
N TRP A 32 44.70 8.75 -19.83
CA TRP A 32 43.81 8.17 -20.83
C TRP A 32 44.35 8.33 -22.24
N ASN A 33 44.14 7.29 -23.05
CA ASN A 33 44.44 7.29 -24.47
C ASN A 33 43.13 7.06 -25.24
N VAL A 34 42.65 8.07 -25.99
CA VAL A 34 41.43 7.92 -26.78
C VAL A 34 41.77 7.23 -28.10
N VAL A 35 41.46 5.93 -28.20
CA VAL A 35 41.89 5.09 -29.34
C VAL A 35 40.92 5.10 -30.52
N ALA A 36 39.65 5.36 -30.26
CA ALA A 36 38.62 5.36 -31.29
C ALA A 36 37.39 6.19 -30.87
N VAL A 37 36.68 6.70 -31.85
CA VAL A 37 35.35 7.29 -31.67
C VAL A 37 34.34 6.64 -32.61
N CYS A 38 33.08 6.59 -32.22
CA CYS A 38 31.98 6.12 -33.06
C CYS A 38 30.83 7.11 -33.01
N ASP A 39 30.27 7.48 -34.16
CA ASP A 39 29.05 8.29 -34.22
C ASP A 39 28.30 7.95 -35.50
N ALA A 40 26.97 7.86 -35.49
CA ALA A 40 26.20 7.58 -36.69
C ALA A 40 26.08 8.81 -37.61
N ASP A 41 26.21 10.03 -37.06
CA ASP A 41 26.18 11.27 -37.83
C ASP A 41 27.49 11.51 -38.58
N ASP A 42 27.40 11.50 -39.91
CA ASP A 42 28.53 11.73 -40.80
C ASP A 42 29.15 13.12 -40.65
N ALA A 43 28.34 14.15 -40.40
CA ALA A 43 28.83 15.50 -40.19
C ALA A 43 29.63 15.61 -38.89
N ALA A 44 29.16 14.94 -37.83
CA ALA A 44 29.88 14.87 -36.55
C ALA A 44 31.22 14.13 -36.68
N ARG A 45 31.23 12.97 -37.35
CA ARG A 45 32.46 12.20 -37.62
C ARG A 45 33.47 12.99 -38.45
N LYS A 46 33.04 13.59 -39.58
CA LYS A 46 33.94 14.37 -40.46
C LYS A 46 34.56 15.55 -39.73
N ARG A 47 33.77 16.28 -38.94
CA ARG A 47 34.25 17.39 -38.10
C ARG A 47 35.23 16.93 -37.00
N PHE A 48 35.06 15.72 -36.49
CA PHE A 48 35.98 15.14 -35.53
C PHE A 48 37.31 14.73 -36.20
N ALA A 49 37.23 13.94 -37.28
CA ALA A 49 38.39 13.44 -38.02
C ALA A 49 39.26 14.57 -38.60
N SER A 50 38.64 15.67 -39.05
CA SER A 50 39.38 16.84 -39.53
C SER A 50 40.22 17.53 -38.44
N LYS A 51 39.82 17.39 -37.17
CA LYS A 51 40.54 17.99 -36.03
C LYS A 51 41.52 17.02 -35.38
N HIS A 52 41.26 15.72 -35.48
CA HIS A 52 41.99 14.65 -34.80
C HIS A 52 42.24 13.49 -35.78
N PRO A 53 43.10 13.68 -36.80
CA PRO A 53 43.30 12.70 -37.86
C PRO A 53 43.90 11.38 -37.36
N ASP A 54 44.61 11.42 -36.23
CA ASP A 54 45.30 10.26 -35.65
C ASP A 54 44.37 9.32 -34.86
N ILE A 55 43.09 9.70 -34.66
CA ILE A 55 42.11 8.90 -33.92
C ILE A 55 41.09 8.32 -34.91
N SER A 56 40.99 6.99 -34.94
CA SER A 56 40.05 6.31 -35.83
C SER A 56 38.59 6.66 -35.50
N ALA A 57 37.83 7.11 -36.50
CA ALA A 57 36.40 7.39 -36.39
C ALA A 57 35.56 6.37 -37.17
N TYR A 58 34.61 5.71 -36.50
CA TYR A 58 33.77 4.64 -37.05
C TYR A 58 32.31 5.12 -37.19
N SER A 59 31.63 4.68 -38.24
CA SER A 59 30.18 4.88 -38.42
C SER A 59 29.35 3.82 -37.72
N ASP A 60 29.91 2.64 -37.49
CA ASP A 60 29.27 1.50 -36.86
C ASP A 60 29.98 1.08 -35.57
N LEU A 61 29.19 0.83 -34.51
CA LEU A 61 29.72 0.44 -33.20
C LEU A 61 30.29 -0.99 -33.22
N GLY A 62 29.71 -1.89 -34.01
CA GLY A 62 30.16 -3.27 -34.14
C GLY A 62 31.56 -3.34 -34.77
N GLU A 63 31.85 -2.51 -35.77
CA GLU A 63 33.19 -2.39 -36.36
C GLU A 63 34.24 -1.88 -35.37
N LEU A 64 33.91 -0.84 -34.59
CA LEU A 64 34.79 -0.32 -33.54
C LEU A 64 35.11 -1.43 -32.53
N ILE A 65 34.07 -2.13 -32.04
CA ILE A 65 34.23 -3.23 -31.08
C ILE A 65 35.08 -4.35 -31.69
N LYS A 66 34.80 -4.78 -32.92
CA LYS A 66 35.54 -5.86 -33.59
C LYS A 66 37.04 -5.56 -33.67
N LYS A 67 37.41 -4.31 -33.93
CA LYS A 67 38.81 -3.89 -34.09
C LYS A 67 39.53 -3.58 -32.77
N HIS A 68 38.81 -3.08 -31.76
CA HIS A 68 39.43 -2.52 -30.54
C HIS A 68 39.08 -3.25 -29.24
N LYS A 69 38.16 -4.23 -29.22
CA LYS A 69 37.67 -4.86 -27.96
C LYS A 69 38.76 -5.36 -27.02
N HIS A 70 39.83 -5.95 -27.55
CA HIS A 70 40.92 -6.51 -26.73
C HIS A 70 41.86 -5.44 -26.15
N HIS A 71 41.70 -4.18 -26.56
CA HIS A 71 42.55 -3.08 -26.15
C HIS A 71 41.80 -1.98 -25.41
N LEU A 72 40.47 -2.07 -25.28
CA LEU A 72 39.64 -1.05 -24.61
C LEU A 72 39.42 -1.39 -23.14
N HIS A 73 39.67 -0.41 -22.26
CA HIS A 73 39.36 -0.55 -20.84
C HIS A 73 37.92 -0.12 -20.55
N PHE A 74 37.48 0.99 -21.13
CA PHE A 74 36.09 1.44 -21.04
C PHE A 74 35.69 2.30 -22.24
N ALA A 75 34.37 2.50 -22.40
CA ALA A 75 33.80 3.40 -23.39
C ALA A 75 32.89 4.45 -22.71
N VAL A 76 32.92 5.68 -23.21
CA VAL A 76 32.03 6.75 -22.80
C VAL A 76 30.87 6.86 -23.78
N VAL A 77 29.64 6.64 -23.32
CA VAL A 77 28.43 6.64 -24.15
C VAL A 77 27.71 7.99 -24.02
N CYS A 78 27.72 8.78 -25.10
CA CYS A 78 27.22 10.15 -25.22
C CYS A 78 26.25 10.31 -26.41
N VAL A 79 25.40 9.31 -26.61
CA VAL A 79 24.37 9.29 -27.68
C VAL A 79 23.01 9.72 -27.12
N PRO A 80 22.00 10.00 -27.96
CA PRO A 80 20.63 10.18 -27.49
C PRO A 80 20.14 8.99 -26.66
N HIS A 81 19.34 9.24 -25.62
CA HIS A 81 19.02 8.26 -24.57
C HIS A 81 18.41 6.95 -25.10
N ARG A 82 17.54 7.02 -26.13
CA ARG A 82 16.97 5.84 -26.82
C ARG A 82 18.00 4.83 -27.35
N PHE A 83 19.25 5.27 -27.53
CA PHE A 83 20.35 4.43 -27.99
C PHE A 83 21.27 3.97 -26.85
N HIS A 84 21.03 4.40 -25.60
CA HIS A 84 21.83 3.98 -24.44
C HIS A 84 21.79 2.46 -24.26
N LEU A 85 20.60 1.85 -24.12
CA LEU A 85 20.49 0.41 -23.90
C LEU A 85 21.12 -0.43 -25.04
N PRO A 86 20.84 -0.17 -26.34
CA PRO A 86 21.51 -0.87 -27.43
C PRO A 86 23.04 -0.73 -27.40
N CYS A 87 23.57 0.48 -27.20
CA CYS A 87 25.02 0.70 -27.14
C CYS A 87 25.66 0.01 -25.92
N CYS A 88 25.03 0.10 -24.75
CA CYS A 88 25.52 -0.53 -23.53
C CYS A 88 25.52 -2.05 -23.66
N THR A 89 24.49 -2.64 -24.27
CA THR A 89 24.40 -4.09 -24.50
C THR A 89 25.51 -4.57 -25.44
N ALA A 90 25.77 -3.85 -26.54
CA ALA A 90 26.84 -4.19 -27.48
C ALA A 90 28.24 -4.12 -26.83
N LEU A 91 28.50 -3.07 -26.05
CA LEU A 91 29.77 -2.90 -25.33
C LEU A 91 29.95 -3.94 -24.22
N ALA A 92 28.88 -4.24 -23.47
CA ALA A 92 28.89 -5.25 -22.42
C ALA A 92 29.14 -6.66 -22.96
N ALA A 93 28.57 -7.01 -24.13
CA ALA A 93 28.84 -8.27 -24.80
C ALA A 93 30.32 -8.43 -25.21
N ALA A 94 31.05 -7.33 -25.36
CA ALA A 94 32.48 -7.31 -25.62
C ALA A 94 33.34 -7.22 -24.34
N GLY A 95 32.73 -7.21 -23.15
CA GLY A 95 33.43 -7.10 -21.85
C GLY A 95 33.97 -5.71 -21.54
N ILE A 96 33.50 -4.66 -22.23
CA ILE A 96 34.00 -3.29 -22.08
C ILE A 96 33.21 -2.57 -20.98
N ALA A 97 33.88 -1.95 -20.01
CA ALA A 97 33.23 -1.13 -18.99
C ALA A 97 32.63 0.15 -19.60
N ILE A 98 31.57 0.69 -19.00
CA ILE A 98 30.74 1.73 -19.62
C ILE A 98 30.57 2.92 -18.68
N LEU A 99 30.93 4.12 -19.14
CA LEU A 99 30.52 5.38 -18.51
C LEU A 99 29.47 6.04 -19.41
N LYS A 100 28.20 5.94 -19.05
CA LYS A 100 27.12 6.47 -19.89
C LYS A 100 26.61 7.81 -19.40
N GLU A 101 26.14 8.61 -20.35
CA GLU A 101 25.44 9.84 -20.06
C GLU A 101 24.12 9.58 -19.31
N LYS A 102 23.70 10.61 -18.57
CA LYS A 102 22.40 10.66 -17.88
C LYS A 102 21.25 10.75 -18.91
N PRO A 103 20.01 10.33 -18.57
CA PRO A 103 19.51 9.85 -17.27
C PRO A 103 20.03 8.46 -16.91
N VAL A 104 19.75 7.98 -15.69
CA VAL A 104 20.15 6.63 -15.25
C VAL A 104 19.51 5.56 -16.15
N ALA A 105 18.18 5.63 -16.33
CA ALA A 105 17.38 4.85 -17.27
C ALA A 105 16.09 5.62 -17.57
N GLU A 106 15.39 5.29 -18.65
CA GLU A 106 14.07 5.85 -19.01
C GLU A 106 12.93 5.14 -18.27
N SER A 107 13.12 3.89 -17.85
CA SER A 107 12.16 3.10 -17.07
C SER A 107 12.85 2.18 -16.08
N LEU A 108 12.09 1.66 -15.10
CA LEU A 108 12.56 0.60 -14.21
C LEU A 108 12.99 -0.67 -14.98
N GLU A 109 12.31 -0.99 -16.09
CA GLU A 109 12.65 -2.12 -16.95
C GLU A 109 14.01 -1.93 -17.64
N GLU A 110 14.27 -0.74 -18.21
CA GLU A 110 15.57 -0.43 -18.79
C GLU A 110 16.67 -0.46 -17.72
N TYR A 111 16.40 0.08 -16.53
CA TYR A 111 17.33 0.03 -15.40
C TYR A 111 17.68 -1.43 -15.02
N ASP A 112 16.68 -2.30 -14.91
CA ASP A 112 16.88 -3.72 -14.60
C ASP A 112 17.66 -4.45 -15.71
N HIS A 113 17.45 -4.08 -16.98
CA HIS A 113 18.26 -4.61 -18.09
C HIS A 113 19.71 -4.16 -17.99
N LEU A 114 19.96 -2.85 -17.83
CA LEU A 114 21.32 -2.31 -17.70
C LEU A 114 22.05 -2.90 -16.49
N ARG A 115 21.36 -3.10 -15.36
CA ARG A 115 21.94 -3.67 -14.12
C ARG A 115 22.38 -5.13 -14.27
N LYS A 116 21.74 -5.89 -15.16
CA LYS A 116 22.07 -7.31 -15.41
C LYS A 116 23.23 -7.50 -16.39
N LEU A 117 23.71 -6.44 -17.05
CA LEU A 117 24.84 -6.54 -17.96
C LEU A 117 26.12 -6.87 -17.17
N PRO A 118 26.95 -7.83 -17.63
CA PRO A 118 28.08 -8.36 -16.87
C PRO A 118 29.33 -7.46 -16.95
N VAL A 119 29.17 -6.15 -16.84
CA VAL A 119 30.26 -5.15 -16.89
C VAL A 119 30.02 -4.01 -15.90
N LYS A 120 31.08 -3.29 -15.53
CA LYS A 120 30.99 -2.08 -14.70
C LYS A 120 30.34 -0.95 -15.49
N ILE A 121 29.18 -0.48 -15.01
CA ILE A 121 28.46 0.66 -15.62
C ILE A 121 28.38 1.82 -14.63
N GLY A 122 28.86 3.00 -15.05
CA GLY A 122 28.74 4.26 -14.33
C GLY A 122 27.86 5.26 -15.08
N VAL A 123 27.29 6.22 -14.36
CA VAL A 123 26.49 7.32 -14.91
C VAL A 123 27.19 8.65 -14.64
N THR A 124 27.13 9.58 -15.60
CA THR A 124 27.81 10.89 -15.56
C THR A 124 27.17 11.92 -14.61
N PHE A 125 26.88 11.57 -13.35
CA PHE A 125 26.44 12.53 -12.33
C PHE A 125 27.62 13.36 -11.79
N GLN A 126 28.09 14.29 -12.62
CA GLN A 126 29.29 15.12 -12.36
C GLN A 126 29.21 15.91 -11.04
N LYS A 127 28.01 16.30 -10.61
CA LYS A 127 27.79 17.04 -9.35
C LYS A 127 28.31 16.29 -8.11
N ARG A 128 28.23 14.95 -8.07
CA ARG A 128 28.76 14.15 -6.94
C ARG A 128 30.29 14.30 -6.72
N PHE A 129 30.99 14.90 -7.69
CA PHE A 129 32.44 15.04 -7.69
C PHE A 129 32.89 16.49 -7.54
N GLU A 130 31.97 17.44 -7.31
CA GLU A 130 32.33 18.83 -7.09
C GLU A 130 32.68 19.08 -5.62
N PRO A 131 33.73 19.89 -5.33
CA PRO A 131 34.15 20.18 -3.97
C PRO A 131 33.04 20.70 -3.07
N ARG A 132 32.16 21.58 -3.59
CA ARG A 132 31.03 22.12 -2.81
C ARG A 132 30.03 21.06 -2.35
N TYR A 133 29.76 20.04 -3.17
CA TYR A 133 28.84 18.97 -2.81
C TYR A 133 29.48 17.95 -1.88
N LEU A 134 30.77 17.66 -2.08
CA LEU A 134 31.54 16.85 -1.15
C LEU A 134 31.62 17.51 0.22
N ALA A 135 31.83 18.83 0.28
CA ALA A 135 31.81 19.57 1.54
C ALA A 135 30.47 19.45 2.28
N VAL A 136 29.34 19.54 1.56
CA VAL A 136 28.01 19.32 2.15
C VAL A 136 27.88 17.87 2.65
N ALA A 137 28.24 16.88 1.84
CA ALA A 137 28.14 15.46 2.20
C ALA A 137 28.99 15.12 3.44
N ASP A 138 30.23 15.61 3.48
CA ASP A 138 31.19 15.32 4.55
C ASP A 138 30.77 15.99 5.87
N LEU A 139 30.24 17.21 5.79
CA LEU A 139 29.92 18.01 6.98
C LEU A 139 28.44 17.91 7.41
N LEU A 140 27.58 17.20 6.66
CA LEU A 140 26.14 17.12 6.91
C LEU A 140 25.79 16.76 8.36
N HIS A 141 26.58 15.89 8.99
CA HIS A 141 26.37 15.46 10.37
C HIS A 141 26.44 16.61 11.39
N HIS A 142 27.06 17.75 11.07
CA HIS A 142 27.16 18.91 11.96
C HIS A 142 25.84 19.66 12.16
N VAL A 143 24.86 19.55 11.24
CA VAL A 143 23.53 20.16 11.47
C VAL A 143 22.65 19.34 12.42
N GLY A 144 23.13 18.18 12.91
CA GLY A 144 22.36 17.30 13.77
C GLY A 144 21.26 16.55 13.00
N GLN A 145 20.12 16.33 13.65
CA GLN A 145 18.97 15.71 12.99
C GLN A 145 18.37 16.69 11.98
N VAL A 146 18.32 16.28 10.72
CA VAL A 146 17.75 17.11 9.64
C VAL A 146 16.23 17.16 9.79
N ALA A 147 15.67 18.36 9.79
CA ALA A 147 14.23 18.60 9.84
C ALA A 147 13.68 18.87 8.43
N SER A 148 14.40 19.68 7.65
CA SER A 148 14.01 20.02 6.29
C SER A 148 15.19 20.25 5.36
N VAL A 149 14.98 19.95 4.08
CA VAL A 149 15.92 20.28 3.01
C VAL A 149 15.18 20.90 1.84
N THR A 150 15.66 22.04 1.36
CA THR A 150 15.13 22.76 0.20
C THR A 150 16.21 22.90 -0.86
N GLY A 151 15.99 22.30 -2.03
CA GLY A 151 16.84 22.44 -3.20
C GLY A 151 16.18 23.30 -4.27
N THR A 152 16.84 24.37 -4.71
CA THR A 152 16.36 25.22 -5.80
C THR A 152 17.31 25.15 -6.97
N LEU A 153 16.77 24.92 -8.17
CA LEU A 153 17.53 24.99 -9.40
C LEU A 153 16.69 25.69 -10.46
N THR A 154 17.03 26.95 -10.74
CA THR A 154 16.34 27.77 -11.72
C THR A 154 17.28 28.29 -12.79
N ALA A 155 16.76 28.47 -14.01
CA ALA A 155 17.47 29.10 -15.11
C ALA A 155 16.52 29.95 -15.96
N SER A 156 17.05 30.90 -16.74
CA SER A 156 16.30 31.62 -17.79
C SER A 156 16.73 31.15 -19.18
N ILE A 157 16.02 30.16 -19.74
CA ILE A 157 16.39 29.57 -21.04
C ILE A 157 15.52 30.16 -22.16
N ALA A 158 16.08 31.09 -22.94
CA ALA A 158 15.37 31.78 -24.03
C ALA A 158 15.45 31.06 -25.40
N ASP A 159 16.55 30.33 -25.66
CA ASP A 159 16.81 29.64 -26.93
C ASP A 159 17.00 28.14 -26.68
N LEU A 160 16.04 27.33 -27.16
CA LEU A 160 16.02 25.88 -26.99
C LEU A 160 16.95 25.16 -27.98
N ASP A 161 17.27 25.80 -29.12
CA ASP A 161 18.05 25.22 -30.23
C ASP A 161 19.57 25.25 -29.97
N ALA A 162 20.03 26.05 -29.00
CA ALA A 162 21.42 26.06 -28.52
C ALA A 162 21.85 24.75 -27.81
N THR A 163 20.91 23.82 -27.59
CA THR A 163 21.15 22.51 -27.00
C THR A 163 20.72 21.41 -27.99
N TRP A 164 21.44 20.29 -28.06
CA TRP A 164 21.05 19.10 -28.86
C TRP A 164 19.75 18.42 -28.37
N ARG A 165 18.97 19.11 -27.54
CA ARG A 165 17.92 18.61 -26.65
C ARG A 165 16.52 19.05 -27.07
N ALA A 166 16.40 19.83 -28.13
CA ALA A 166 15.16 20.07 -28.86
C ALA A 166 14.91 18.97 -29.93
N GLY A 167 14.67 17.71 -29.53
CA GLY A 167 14.37 16.57 -30.42
C GLY A 167 13.45 15.49 -29.80
N SER A 168 12.44 14.94 -30.52
CA SER A 168 11.24 14.29 -29.92
C SER A 168 11.55 13.06 -29.05
N GLY A 169 11.87 13.15 -27.75
CA GLY A 169 12.44 12.02 -26.99
C GLY A 169 11.86 11.56 -25.65
N VAL A 170 12.08 12.32 -24.59
CA VAL A 170 12.32 11.71 -23.28
C VAL A 170 12.10 12.81 -22.24
N GLY A 171 11.47 12.55 -21.09
CA GLY A 171 11.19 13.52 -20.00
C GLY A 171 11.33 12.84 -18.63
N VAL A 172 12.17 13.34 -17.70
CA VAL A 172 12.23 12.80 -16.31
C VAL A 172 10.98 13.25 -15.55
N THR A 173 10.35 14.30 -16.05
CA THR A 173 8.99 14.70 -15.74
C THR A 173 8.19 14.59 -17.04
N MET A 174 7.36 13.56 -17.19
CA MET A 174 6.51 13.37 -18.38
C MET A 174 5.08 13.13 -17.93
N LEU A 175 4.25 14.13 -18.23
CA LEU A 175 2.86 13.93 -18.62
C LEU A 175 2.85 13.29 -20.02
N ILE A 176 1.96 12.33 -20.22
CA ILE A 176 1.75 11.62 -21.47
C ILE A 176 1.35 12.63 -22.57
N LEU A 177 2.25 12.87 -23.53
CA LEU A 177 2.04 13.08 -24.98
C LEU A 177 3.17 13.96 -25.55
N ARG A 178 4.07 13.28 -26.27
CA ARG A 178 5.19 13.78 -27.08
C ARG A 178 6.51 14.04 -26.34
N PRO A 179 7.64 13.65 -26.94
CA PRO A 179 8.85 13.40 -26.17
C PRO A 179 9.86 14.57 -26.45
N ARG A 180 10.74 15.15 -25.56
CA ARG A 180 11.98 16.04 -25.77
C ARG A 180 12.49 16.48 -24.37
N GLN A 181 13.79 16.43 -24.02
CA GLN A 181 14.27 16.67 -22.62
C GLN A 181 15.37 17.71 -22.44
N GLU A 182 15.29 18.46 -21.32
CA GLU A 182 16.43 19.14 -20.68
C GLU A 182 16.83 18.57 -19.30
N ASP A 183 18.01 19.02 -18.84
CA ASP A 183 19.00 18.38 -17.96
C ASP A 183 18.94 18.80 -16.47
N LEU A 184 18.08 19.75 -16.10
CA LEU A 184 18.20 20.42 -14.80
C LEU A 184 17.73 19.54 -13.62
N GLY A 185 16.55 18.92 -13.72
CA GLY A 185 15.93 18.24 -12.58
C GLY A 185 16.70 17.03 -12.05
N CYS A 186 17.26 16.19 -12.94
CA CYS A 186 17.88 14.93 -12.52
C CYS A 186 19.09 15.12 -11.61
N HIS A 187 19.79 16.25 -11.72
CA HIS A 187 20.95 16.56 -10.91
C HIS A 187 20.57 16.94 -9.47
N MET A 188 19.55 17.79 -9.30
CA MET A 188 19.07 18.15 -7.96
C MET A 188 18.41 16.94 -7.28
N LEU A 189 17.62 16.16 -8.03
CA LEU A 189 17.00 14.94 -7.52
C LEU A 189 18.05 13.90 -7.10
N ASP A 190 19.09 13.68 -7.92
CA ASP A 190 20.19 12.79 -7.59
C ASP A 190 20.90 13.22 -6.30
N MET A 191 21.12 14.52 -6.11
CA MET A 191 21.73 15.04 -4.88
C MET A 191 20.88 14.74 -3.65
N MET A 192 19.57 15.01 -3.72
CA MET A 192 18.64 14.73 -2.61
C MET A 192 18.69 13.26 -2.20
N VAL A 193 18.61 12.35 -3.18
CA VAL A 193 18.68 10.91 -2.92
C VAL A 193 20.05 10.47 -2.43
N SER A 194 21.13 11.09 -2.94
CA SER A 194 22.50 10.75 -2.53
C SER A 194 22.83 11.17 -1.10
N LEU A 195 22.27 12.28 -0.63
CA LEU A 195 22.55 12.85 0.70
C LEU A 195 21.63 12.25 1.77
N PHE A 196 20.35 12.02 1.44
CA PHE A 196 19.32 11.66 2.42
C PHE A 196 18.75 10.25 2.23
N GLY A 197 19.19 9.53 1.20
CA GLY A 197 18.67 8.21 0.85
C GLY A 197 17.33 8.27 0.13
N ARG A 198 16.62 7.14 0.10
CA ARG A 198 15.33 7.02 -0.58
C ARG A 198 14.19 7.63 0.25
N PRO A 199 13.42 8.60 -0.27
CA PRO A 199 12.20 9.05 0.39
C PRO A 199 11.13 7.94 0.39
N THR A 200 10.29 7.91 1.42
CA THR A 200 9.14 7.01 1.54
C THR A 200 8.00 7.37 0.59
N SER A 201 7.80 8.66 0.33
CA SER A 201 6.78 9.15 -0.60
C SER A 201 7.17 10.48 -1.24
N VAL A 202 6.57 10.77 -2.40
CA VAL A 202 6.78 11.96 -3.20
C VAL A 202 5.44 12.54 -3.65
N ILE A 203 5.35 13.87 -3.67
CA ILE A 203 4.28 14.64 -4.31
C ILE A 203 4.93 15.62 -5.26
N ALA A 204 4.61 15.55 -6.55
CA ALA A 204 5.16 16.42 -7.58
C ALA A 204 4.06 17.20 -8.31
N ARG A 205 4.29 18.49 -8.55
CA ARG A 205 3.40 19.37 -9.31
C ARG A 205 4.21 20.15 -10.32
N SER A 206 3.70 20.27 -11.54
CA SER A 206 4.35 21.06 -12.56
C SER A 206 3.39 21.98 -13.31
N ALA A 207 3.96 23.00 -13.92
CA ALA A 207 3.31 23.89 -14.85
C ALA A 207 4.12 23.93 -16.15
N ALA A 208 3.43 23.99 -17.28
CA ALA A 208 3.99 24.13 -18.62
C ALA A 208 3.21 25.19 -19.41
N GLY A 209 3.81 25.74 -20.47
CA GLY A 209 3.23 26.81 -21.28
C GLY A 209 3.34 28.22 -20.66
N VAL A 210 4.22 28.44 -19.68
CA VAL A 210 4.46 29.75 -19.04
C VAL A 210 5.05 30.76 -20.03
N ARG A 211 5.86 30.31 -20.99
CA ARG A 211 6.31 31.13 -22.13
C ARG A 211 5.50 30.77 -23.37
N ILE A 212 4.47 31.57 -23.65
CA ILE A 212 3.49 31.36 -24.73
C ILE A 212 4.14 31.20 -26.12
N GLU A 213 5.28 31.86 -26.33
CA GLU A 213 6.01 31.84 -27.61
C GLU A 213 6.96 30.62 -27.78
N GLN A 214 7.11 29.77 -26.77
CA GLN A 214 7.97 28.59 -26.80
C GLN A 214 7.14 27.30 -26.74
N SER A 215 7.27 26.43 -27.75
CA SER A 215 6.59 25.13 -27.80
C SER A 215 7.57 23.98 -27.62
N TYR A 216 7.51 23.28 -26.48
CA TYR A 216 8.33 22.11 -26.18
C TYR A 216 7.66 21.21 -25.11
N SER A 217 8.11 19.96 -24.99
CA SER A 217 7.60 18.98 -24.02
C SER A 217 8.44 19.01 -22.73
N GLY A 218 7.95 19.63 -21.67
CA GLY A 218 8.55 19.59 -20.34
C GLY A 218 8.02 20.70 -19.45
N ASP A 219 8.26 20.59 -18.14
CA ASP A 219 7.76 21.55 -17.16
C ASP A 219 8.53 22.87 -17.22
N ASP A 220 7.84 24.00 -17.35
CA ASP A 220 8.43 25.33 -17.14
C ASP A 220 8.84 25.51 -15.67
N VAL A 221 7.99 25.00 -14.76
CA VAL A 221 8.18 25.04 -13.31
C VAL A 221 7.74 23.71 -12.71
N ALA A 222 8.53 23.14 -11.80
CA ALA A 222 8.17 21.95 -11.03
C ALA A 222 8.47 22.15 -9.53
N ASN A 223 7.54 21.69 -8.70
CA ASN A 223 7.67 21.64 -7.25
C ASN A 223 7.48 20.19 -6.79
N ILE A 224 8.48 19.66 -6.09
CA ILE A 224 8.52 18.27 -5.68
C ILE A 224 8.72 18.24 -4.17
N ILE A 225 7.80 17.62 -3.44
CA ILE A 225 7.85 17.41 -2.00
C ILE A 225 8.19 15.93 -1.76
N MET A 226 9.17 15.68 -0.90
CA MET A 226 9.66 14.35 -0.55
C MET A 226 9.50 14.13 0.95
N ASN A 227 8.98 12.98 1.36
CA ASN A 227 8.92 12.59 2.76
C ASN A 227 9.86 11.41 3.01
N PHE A 228 10.88 11.58 3.86
CA PHE A 228 11.88 10.54 4.13
C PHE A 228 11.51 9.60 5.29
N GLY A 229 10.32 9.76 5.90
CA GLY A 229 9.74 8.80 6.84
C GLY A 229 10.48 8.66 8.18
N GLU A 230 10.13 7.63 8.95
CA GLU A 230 10.65 7.40 10.30
C GLU A 230 12.15 7.04 10.33
N ALA A 231 12.66 6.39 9.28
CA ALA A 231 14.07 6.03 9.15
C ALA A 231 14.99 7.26 9.04
N ALA A 232 14.51 8.36 8.44
CA ALA A 232 15.19 9.66 8.40
C ALA A 232 14.54 10.68 9.35
N GLN A 233 13.91 10.21 10.43
CA GLN A 233 13.58 11.03 11.59
C GLN A 233 12.64 12.23 11.28
N ARG A 234 11.66 12.03 10.36
CA ARG A 234 10.66 13.03 9.88
C ARG A 234 11.21 14.16 9.00
N THR A 235 12.32 13.93 8.28
CA THR A 235 12.85 14.91 7.30
C THR A 235 11.86 15.17 6.14
N ILE A 236 11.58 16.44 5.86
CA ILE A 236 10.80 16.89 4.70
C ILE A 236 11.74 17.50 3.66
N GLY A 237 11.72 16.97 2.43
CA GLY A 237 12.42 17.54 1.29
C GLY A 237 11.50 18.36 0.40
N HIS A 238 12.00 19.46 -0.13
CA HIS A 238 11.36 20.24 -1.18
C HIS A 238 12.38 20.55 -2.27
N VAL A 239 11.98 20.35 -3.53
CA VAL A 239 12.78 20.68 -4.70
C VAL A 239 11.97 21.60 -5.60
N HIS A 240 12.50 22.79 -5.86
CA HIS A 240 11.97 23.75 -6.81
C HIS A 240 12.84 23.78 -8.07
N LEU A 241 12.21 23.53 -9.22
CA LEU A 241 12.85 23.57 -10.52
C LEU A 241 12.14 24.60 -11.39
N SER A 242 12.88 25.46 -12.08
CA SER A 242 12.28 26.39 -13.05
C SER A 242 13.23 26.67 -14.21
N ARG A 243 12.72 26.74 -15.44
CA ARG A 243 13.52 27.17 -16.61
C ARG A 243 13.07 28.51 -17.20
N VAL A 244 12.03 29.07 -16.61
CA VAL A 244 11.44 30.36 -16.99
C VAL A 244 11.73 31.45 -15.95
N ALA A 245 12.53 31.14 -14.93
CA ALA A 245 12.89 32.09 -13.89
C ALA A 245 13.63 33.30 -14.48
N HIS A 246 13.51 34.45 -13.81
CA HIS A 246 14.21 35.67 -14.22
C HIS A 246 15.70 35.68 -13.82
N ARG A 247 16.11 34.76 -12.94
CA ARG A 247 17.48 34.63 -12.45
C ARG A 247 17.88 33.16 -12.41
N ASP A 248 19.12 32.90 -12.78
CA ASP A 248 19.74 31.61 -12.61
C ASP A 248 20.07 31.42 -11.12
N GLU A 249 19.54 30.37 -10.52
CA GLU A 249 19.76 30.04 -9.12
C GLU A 249 20.10 28.56 -8.98
N GLU A 250 21.09 28.26 -8.15
CA GLU A 250 21.38 26.91 -7.71
C GLU A 250 21.68 26.98 -6.22
N SER A 251 20.73 26.50 -5.40
CA SER A 251 20.86 26.54 -3.95
C SER A 251 20.37 25.25 -3.29
N LEU A 252 20.94 24.96 -2.12
CA LEU A 252 20.55 23.86 -1.25
C LEU A 252 20.61 24.36 0.19
N VAL A 253 19.48 24.37 0.88
CA VAL A 253 19.35 24.76 2.29
C VAL A 253 18.96 23.53 3.08
N ILE A 254 19.74 23.19 4.11
CA ILE A 254 19.50 22.04 4.98
C ILE A 254 19.41 22.55 6.40
N THR A 255 18.26 22.38 7.03
CA THR A 255 18.00 22.82 8.39
C THR A 255 17.92 21.59 9.30
N GLY A 256 18.75 21.58 10.34
CA GLY A 256 18.73 20.54 11.36
C GLY A 256 18.72 21.11 12.77
N THR A 257 18.72 20.24 13.77
CA THR A 257 18.60 20.60 15.19
C THR A 257 19.73 21.49 15.70
N ASN A 258 20.92 21.40 15.11
CA ASN A 258 22.13 22.05 15.62
C ASN A 258 22.62 23.19 14.71
N GLY A 259 21.96 23.45 13.59
CA GLY A 259 22.41 24.45 12.64
C GLY A 259 21.76 24.36 11.26
N THR A 260 22.25 25.20 10.35
CA THR A 260 21.80 25.25 8.96
C THR A 260 22.98 25.25 7.99
N PHE A 261 22.95 24.34 7.01
CA PHE A 261 23.82 24.40 5.84
C PHE A 261 23.14 25.17 4.72
N THR A 262 23.92 26.01 4.05
CA THR A 262 23.48 26.75 2.87
C THR A 262 24.53 26.63 1.79
N LEU A 263 24.17 26.03 0.66
CA LEU A 263 24.90 26.12 -0.59
C LEU A 263 24.16 27.13 -1.48
N GLU A 264 24.83 28.18 -1.90
CA GLU A 264 24.30 29.22 -2.80
C GLU A 264 25.33 29.48 -3.90
N GLY A 265 25.02 29.05 -5.12
CA GLY A 265 25.97 29.08 -6.22
C GLY A 265 27.26 28.33 -5.86
N LYS A 266 28.38 29.05 -5.78
CA LYS A 266 29.69 28.48 -5.43
C LYS A 266 30.00 28.49 -3.93
N ALA A 267 29.23 29.21 -3.12
CA ALA A 267 29.47 29.33 -1.69
C ALA A 267 28.75 28.22 -0.91
N VAL A 268 29.41 27.69 0.11
CA VAL A 268 28.89 26.73 1.09
C VAL A 268 29.15 27.30 2.47
N LYS A 269 28.10 27.43 3.27
CA LYS A 269 28.16 27.96 4.63
C LYS A 269 27.48 27.01 5.60
N LEU A 270 28.02 26.92 6.80
CA LEU A 270 27.37 26.28 7.95
C LEU A 270 27.20 27.33 9.05
N LYS A 271 25.98 27.45 9.56
CA LYS A 271 25.67 28.21 10.75
C LYS A 271 25.25 27.29 11.88
N ASP A 272 25.67 27.59 13.11
CA ASP A 272 25.20 26.89 14.32
C ASP A 272 23.75 27.27 14.68
N GLY A 273 23.20 26.68 15.74
CA GLY A 273 21.85 26.98 16.24
C GLY A 273 21.65 28.41 16.77
N LEU A 274 22.72 29.19 16.95
CA LEU A 274 22.67 30.60 17.34
C LEU A 274 22.82 31.54 16.12
N GLY A 275 23.04 30.98 14.93
CA GLY A 275 23.21 31.73 13.69
C GLY A 275 24.64 32.17 13.38
N ASN A 276 25.63 31.74 14.18
CA ASN A 276 27.04 32.06 13.94
C ASN A 276 27.59 31.21 12.80
N GLU A 277 28.34 31.82 11.88
CA GLU A 277 29.02 31.09 10.79
C GLU A 277 30.20 30.31 11.37
N ILE A 278 30.13 28.97 11.30
CA ILE A 278 31.17 28.05 11.80
C ILE A 278 31.96 27.37 10.67
N PHE A 279 31.48 27.44 9.44
CA PHE A 279 32.21 27.02 8.24
C PHE A 279 31.80 27.85 7.03
N ASN A 280 32.78 28.16 6.18
CA ASN A 280 32.57 28.87 4.92
C ASN A 280 33.59 28.39 3.88
N PHE A 281 33.09 28.01 2.70
CA PHE A 281 33.88 27.51 1.59
C PHE A 281 33.33 28.06 0.28
N THR A 282 34.21 28.47 -0.63
CA THR A 282 33.82 28.88 -1.99
C THR A 282 34.52 28.01 -3.02
N ASP A 283 33.74 27.32 -3.85
CA ASP A 283 34.25 26.41 -4.88
C ASP A 283 34.83 27.18 -6.07
N SER A 284 36.16 27.11 -6.21
CA SER A 284 36.92 27.70 -7.32
C SER A 284 37.10 26.74 -8.51
N SER A 285 36.57 25.52 -8.46
CA SER A 285 36.77 24.49 -9.49
C SER A 285 36.12 24.84 -10.83
N SER A 286 36.84 24.55 -11.91
CA SER A 286 36.32 24.65 -13.29
C SER A 286 35.50 23.41 -13.67
N LYS A 287 34.64 23.54 -14.68
CA LYS A 287 33.84 22.41 -15.21
C LYS A 287 34.72 21.22 -15.64
N THR A 288 35.85 21.50 -16.29
CA THR A 288 36.82 20.49 -16.71
C THR A 288 37.43 19.72 -15.54
N SER A 289 37.67 20.40 -14.41
CA SER A 289 38.19 19.76 -13.18
C SER A 289 37.22 18.72 -12.61
N ARG A 290 35.91 18.99 -12.69
CA ARG A 290 34.85 18.11 -12.16
C ARG A 290 34.71 16.83 -12.99
N VAL A 291 34.69 16.98 -14.32
CA VAL A 291 34.67 15.84 -15.25
C VAL A 291 35.92 14.98 -15.09
N LYS A 292 37.09 15.61 -14.93
CA LYS A 292 38.35 14.92 -14.66
C LYS A 292 38.28 14.09 -13.37
N SER A 293 37.81 14.66 -12.27
CA SER A 293 37.66 13.97 -10.98
C SER A 293 36.77 12.73 -11.09
N MET A 294 35.63 12.86 -11.77
CA MET A 294 34.73 11.74 -12.07
C MET A 294 35.43 10.65 -12.90
N LEU A 295 36.09 11.02 -13.99
CA LEU A 295 36.81 10.09 -14.86
C LEU A 295 37.93 9.37 -14.12
N GLN A 296 38.65 10.04 -13.21
CA GLN A 296 39.70 9.43 -12.40
C GLN A 296 39.14 8.38 -11.44
N LYS A 297 38.04 8.69 -10.73
CA LYS A 297 37.38 7.74 -9.84
C LYS A 297 36.77 6.56 -10.61
N PHE A 298 36.16 6.82 -11.76
CA PHE A 298 35.66 5.75 -12.64
C PHE A 298 36.79 4.86 -13.15
N SER A 299 37.92 5.45 -13.55
CA SER A 299 39.10 4.72 -14.02
C SER A 299 39.70 3.83 -12.92
N ALA A 300 39.80 4.36 -11.69
CA ALA A 300 40.25 3.57 -10.55
C ALA A 300 39.32 2.38 -10.28
N TRP A 301 38.00 2.56 -10.41
CA TRP A 301 37.03 1.48 -10.26
C TRP A 301 37.14 0.46 -11.38
N VAL A 302 37.26 0.88 -12.65
CA VAL A 302 37.41 -0.03 -13.79
C VAL A 302 38.69 -0.87 -13.67
N SER A 303 39.80 -0.27 -13.22
CA SER A 303 41.08 -0.96 -13.02
C SER A 303 41.22 -1.67 -11.67
N ASP A 304 40.12 -1.88 -10.92
CA ASP A 304 40.09 -2.53 -9.60
C ASP A 304 41.04 -1.90 -8.55
N SER A 305 41.45 -0.65 -8.78
CA SER A 305 42.27 0.15 -7.86
C SER A 305 41.43 0.87 -6.80
N ALA A 306 40.11 0.93 -7.00
CA ALA A 306 39.14 1.41 -6.03
C ALA A 306 37.98 0.41 -5.95
N PRO A 307 37.46 0.11 -4.74
CA PRO A 307 36.42 -0.90 -4.56
C PRO A 307 35.06 -0.49 -5.13
N ASP A 308 34.83 0.81 -5.33
CA ASP A 308 33.52 1.32 -5.75
C ASP A 308 33.62 2.66 -6.50
N PHE A 309 32.55 2.98 -7.23
CA PHE A 309 32.31 4.25 -7.90
C PHE A 309 30.97 4.86 -7.43
N PRO A 310 30.95 6.07 -6.85
CA PRO A 310 29.75 6.65 -6.25
C PRO A 310 28.54 6.81 -7.19
N ALA A 311 28.76 6.89 -8.50
CA ALA A 311 27.69 6.95 -9.51
C ALA A 311 27.61 5.65 -10.34
N SER A 312 27.94 4.51 -9.73
CA SER A 312 27.75 3.19 -10.33
C SER A 312 26.27 2.85 -10.44
N LEU A 313 25.90 2.14 -11.51
CA LEU A 313 24.51 1.80 -11.78
C LEU A 313 23.88 1.01 -10.61
N ALA A 314 24.66 0.14 -9.96
CA ALA A 314 24.22 -0.64 -8.80
C ALA A 314 23.74 0.22 -7.61
N ARG A 315 24.22 1.47 -7.49
CA ARG A 315 23.89 2.39 -6.40
C ARG A 315 22.77 3.38 -6.75
N LEU A 316 22.25 3.33 -7.97
CA LEU A 316 21.30 4.33 -8.49
C LEU A 316 19.85 3.83 -8.58
N GLY A 317 19.55 2.66 -8.01
CA GLY A 317 18.20 2.10 -7.98
C GLY A 317 17.19 2.99 -7.26
N ASP A 318 17.60 3.62 -6.17
CA ASP A 318 16.78 4.58 -5.44
C ASP A 318 16.50 5.84 -6.27
N THR A 319 17.52 6.35 -6.98
CA THR A 319 17.37 7.50 -7.89
C THR A 319 16.36 7.20 -8.99
N VAL A 320 16.39 6.00 -9.60
CA VAL A 320 15.42 5.58 -10.62
C VAL A 320 14.02 5.44 -10.03
N SER A 321 13.90 4.83 -8.84
CA SER A 321 12.60 4.63 -8.18
C SER A 321 11.95 5.96 -7.83
N VAL A 322 12.72 6.95 -7.37
CA VAL A 322 12.23 8.31 -7.08
C VAL A 322 11.80 9.01 -8.37
N MET A 323 12.56 8.88 -9.45
CA MET A 323 12.17 9.44 -10.76
C MET A 323 10.87 8.84 -11.29
N GLU A 324 10.65 7.53 -11.12
CA GLU A 324 9.40 6.86 -11.49
C GLU A 324 8.22 7.37 -10.63
N ALA A 325 8.41 7.48 -9.31
CA ALA A 325 7.39 8.01 -8.40
C ALA A 325 7.02 9.48 -8.73
N ILE A 326 8.00 10.31 -9.07
CA ILE A 326 7.77 11.68 -9.54
C ILE A 326 6.92 11.68 -10.82
N ARG A 327 7.23 10.80 -11.78
CA ARG A 327 6.46 10.67 -13.03
C ARG A 327 5.02 10.24 -12.77
N ASN A 328 4.81 9.28 -11.88
CA ASN A 328 3.48 8.85 -11.48
C ASN A 328 2.70 9.99 -10.82
N SER A 329 3.37 10.80 -10.00
CA SER A 329 2.73 11.90 -9.26
C SER A 329 2.26 13.00 -10.21
N TYR A 330 2.96 13.26 -11.33
CA TYR A 330 2.45 14.17 -12.36
C TYR A 330 1.23 13.66 -13.11
N SER A 331 1.15 12.34 -13.31
CA SER A 331 0.05 11.72 -14.06
C SER A 331 -1.27 11.72 -13.28
N HIS A 332 -1.20 11.85 -11.94
CA HIS A 332 -2.34 11.83 -11.05
C HIS A 332 -2.43 13.13 -10.27
N ALA A 333 -3.29 14.05 -10.73
CA ALA A 333 -3.35 15.44 -10.29
C ALA A 333 -3.72 15.67 -8.80
N ASN A 334 -3.69 14.66 -7.91
CA ASN A 334 -3.81 14.77 -6.45
C ASN A 334 -3.15 13.58 -5.68
N ALA A 335 -2.27 12.78 -6.29
CA ALA A 335 -1.73 11.57 -5.66
C ALA A 335 -0.40 11.81 -4.92
N ASN A 336 -0.30 11.21 -3.72
CA ASN A 336 0.96 10.99 -3.02
C ASN A 336 1.51 9.63 -3.43
N GLU A 337 2.66 9.61 -4.11
CA GLU A 337 3.24 8.40 -4.68
C GLU A 337 4.24 7.77 -3.72
N SER A 338 4.05 6.50 -3.39
CA SER A 338 5.02 5.72 -2.61
C SER A 338 6.20 5.30 -3.50
N VAL A 339 7.44 5.49 -3.03
CA VAL A 339 8.62 5.08 -3.80
C VAL A 339 8.88 3.57 -3.60
N ALA A 340 8.64 2.76 -4.63
CA ALA A 340 8.84 1.31 -4.60
C ALA A 340 10.32 0.92 -4.34
N SER A 341 10.58 -0.25 -3.75
CA SER A 341 11.95 -0.72 -3.44
C SER A 341 12.54 -1.54 -4.59
N SER A 342 13.71 -1.13 -5.10
CA SER A 342 14.40 -1.78 -6.21
C SER A 342 15.29 -2.96 -5.77
N GLN A 343 14.72 -4.04 -5.23
CA GLN A 343 15.45 -5.31 -5.11
C GLN A 343 14.55 -6.53 -5.39
N LYS A 344 14.63 -7.03 -6.62
CA LYS A 344 14.38 -8.43 -6.96
C LYS A 344 15.58 -8.97 -7.76
N SER A 345 16.41 -9.78 -7.12
CA SER A 345 17.12 -10.87 -7.78
C SER A 345 17.21 -12.04 -6.81
N ARG A 346 16.38 -13.06 -7.07
CA ARG A 346 16.43 -14.37 -6.42
C ARG A 346 17.71 -15.08 -6.87
N HIS A 347 18.57 -15.43 -5.93
CA HIS A 347 19.18 -16.77 -5.75
C HIS A 347 20.36 -16.66 -4.79
N GLN A 348 20.08 -16.84 -3.50
CA GLN A 348 20.78 -17.77 -2.62
C GLN A 348 20.07 -17.76 -1.27
N ALA A 349 19.80 -18.94 -0.75
CA ALA A 349 19.19 -19.14 0.56
C ALA A 349 20.12 -18.56 1.63
N SER A 350 19.76 -17.41 2.17
CA SER A 350 20.11 -16.99 3.52
C SER A 350 18.87 -16.33 4.11
N GLU A 351 18.58 -16.64 5.37
CA GLU A 351 17.39 -16.19 6.10
C GLU A 351 17.20 -14.68 5.97
N ALA A 352 16.32 -14.26 5.06
CA ALA A 352 15.97 -12.86 4.90
C ALA A 352 15.16 -12.44 6.13
N SER A 353 15.70 -11.48 6.88
CA SER A 353 14.93 -10.78 7.92
C SER A 353 13.67 -10.20 7.28
N LEU A 354 12.52 -10.74 7.71
CA LEU A 354 11.17 -10.30 7.36
C LEU A 354 10.74 -9.09 8.22
N ASP A 355 11.67 -8.23 8.63
CA ASP A 355 11.38 -7.07 9.48
C ASP A 355 10.71 -5.97 8.67
N GLY A 356 9.39 -6.11 8.50
CA GLY A 356 8.52 -5.15 7.81
C GLY A 356 7.44 -5.75 6.91
N ALA A 357 7.44 -7.07 6.68
CA ALA A 357 6.38 -7.71 5.90
C ALA A 357 5.14 -7.90 6.80
N HIS A 358 4.02 -7.28 6.42
CA HIS A 358 2.80 -7.22 7.20
C HIS A 358 1.58 -7.69 6.39
N HIS A 359 0.49 -8.06 7.06
CA HIS A 359 -0.81 -8.30 6.43
C HIS A 359 -1.30 -7.02 5.73
N VAL A 360 -1.54 -7.11 4.42
CA VAL A 360 -2.09 -6.03 3.60
C VAL A 360 -3.49 -6.42 3.14
N TRP A 361 -4.48 -5.62 3.51
CA TRP A 361 -5.86 -5.76 3.06
C TRP A 361 -6.60 -4.41 3.14
N PRO A 362 -7.42 -4.02 2.15
CA PRO A 362 -7.77 -4.76 0.93
C PRO A 362 -6.65 -4.84 -0.11
N LEU A 363 -6.74 -5.81 -1.01
CA LEU A 363 -5.85 -5.93 -2.15
C LEU A 363 -6.45 -5.18 -3.34
N LEU A 364 -5.98 -3.95 -3.53
CA LEU A 364 -6.37 -3.11 -4.66
C LEU A 364 -5.37 -3.27 -5.80
N SER A 365 -5.88 -3.41 -7.01
CA SER A 365 -5.11 -3.58 -8.24
C SER A 365 -5.50 -2.55 -9.29
N ALA A 366 -4.76 -2.47 -10.40
CA ALA A 366 -5.11 -1.62 -11.54
C ALA A 366 -6.52 -1.94 -12.09
N GLU A 367 -6.95 -3.19 -12.00
CA GLU A 367 -8.32 -3.61 -12.35
C GLU A 367 -9.36 -3.08 -11.36
N SER A 368 -9.01 -2.98 -10.08
CA SER A 368 -9.88 -2.36 -9.06
C SER A 368 -10.11 -0.88 -9.37
N GLU A 369 -9.02 -0.17 -9.72
CA GLU A 369 -9.07 1.24 -10.12
C GLU A 369 -9.88 1.42 -11.40
N THR A 370 -9.61 0.60 -12.42
CA THR A 370 -10.32 0.64 -13.70
C THR A 370 -11.82 0.42 -13.50
N ALA A 371 -12.24 -0.55 -12.68
CA ALA A 371 -13.66 -0.78 -12.38
C ALA A 371 -14.35 0.45 -11.76
N VAL A 372 -13.65 1.17 -10.88
CA VAL A 372 -14.17 2.41 -10.26
C VAL A 372 -14.21 3.55 -11.27
N VAL A 373 -13.15 3.75 -12.05
CA VAL A 373 -13.05 4.80 -13.07
C VAL A 373 -14.10 4.60 -14.18
N ASP A 374 -14.28 3.36 -14.65
CA ASP A 374 -15.31 3.03 -15.64
C ASP A 374 -16.72 3.33 -15.12
N GLN A 375 -17.01 2.98 -13.88
CA GLN A 375 -18.30 3.29 -13.28
C GLN A 375 -18.49 4.81 -13.11
N MET A 376 -17.44 5.53 -12.69
CA MET A 376 -17.45 6.98 -12.55
C MET A 376 -17.78 7.67 -13.88
N HIS A 377 -17.24 7.19 -14.99
CA HIS A 377 -17.53 7.71 -16.32
C HIS A 377 -18.89 7.30 -16.88
N ARG A 378 -19.53 6.26 -16.32
CA ARG A 378 -20.85 5.78 -16.74
C ARG A 378 -21.99 6.46 -15.98
N THR A 379 -22.08 6.24 -14.67
CA THR A 379 -23.10 6.86 -13.81
C THR A 379 -22.74 6.81 -12.34
N LEU A 380 -23.03 7.91 -11.64
CA LEU A 380 -22.84 8.08 -10.20
C LEU A 380 -24.15 8.03 -9.41
N SER A 381 -25.29 8.02 -10.09
CA SER A 381 -26.61 8.02 -9.45
C SER A 381 -27.54 7.05 -10.15
N ILE A 382 -27.78 5.91 -9.51
CA ILE A 382 -28.69 4.88 -9.99
C ILE A 382 -29.92 4.85 -9.06
N TYR A 383 -31.11 4.88 -9.66
CA TYR A 383 -32.39 5.03 -8.96
C TYR A 383 -33.25 3.77 -8.99
N ASP A 384 -32.82 2.75 -9.74
CA ASP A 384 -33.48 1.48 -9.95
C ASP A 384 -32.46 0.33 -9.94
N ARG A 385 -32.88 -0.87 -10.33
CA ARG A 385 -31.99 -2.03 -10.47
C ARG A 385 -31.47 -2.11 -11.90
N SER A 386 -30.50 -1.26 -12.21
CA SER A 386 -29.83 -1.18 -13.51
C SER A 386 -28.30 -1.08 -13.34
N ASP A 387 -27.58 -1.21 -14.45
CA ASP A 387 -26.12 -1.09 -14.52
C ASP A 387 -25.42 -1.96 -13.45
N ILE A 388 -24.52 -1.38 -12.65
CA ILE A 388 -23.70 -2.14 -11.71
C ILE A 388 -24.49 -2.77 -10.57
N TYR A 389 -25.65 -2.21 -10.19
CA TYR A 389 -26.51 -2.82 -9.16
C TYR A 389 -27.12 -4.12 -9.67
N GLN A 390 -27.64 -4.13 -10.89
CA GLN A 390 -28.21 -5.34 -11.48
C GLN A 390 -27.15 -6.44 -11.60
N VAL A 391 -25.99 -6.11 -12.19
CA VAL A 391 -24.88 -7.04 -12.39
C VAL A 391 -24.44 -7.66 -11.07
N PHE A 392 -24.21 -6.82 -10.06
CA PHE A 392 -23.74 -7.29 -8.76
C PHE A 392 -24.81 -8.12 -8.03
N GLU A 393 -26.07 -7.64 -7.98
CA GLU A 393 -27.14 -8.36 -7.28
C GLU A 393 -27.47 -9.70 -7.94
N ASP A 394 -27.42 -9.81 -9.27
CA ASP A 394 -27.62 -11.10 -9.95
C ASP A 394 -26.50 -12.10 -9.60
N ARG A 395 -25.24 -11.65 -9.58
CA ARG A 395 -24.12 -12.49 -9.13
C ARG A 395 -24.25 -12.90 -7.67
N TRP A 396 -24.71 -11.99 -6.80
CA TRP A 396 -24.90 -12.27 -5.38
C TRP A 396 -26.00 -13.30 -5.15
N ARG A 397 -27.14 -13.14 -5.84
CA ARG A 397 -28.26 -14.10 -5.82
C ARG A 397 -27.81 -15.49 -6.25
N GLN A 398 -27.03 -15.57 -7.33
CA GLN A 398 -26.49 -16.84 -7.81
C GLN A 398 -25.54 -17.48 -6.79
N MET A 399 -24.60 -16.71 -6.23
CA MET A 399 -23.63 -17.20 -5.26
C MET A 399 -24.29 -17.78 -4.01
N HIS A 400 -25.34 -17.13 -3.50
CA HIS A 400 -26.02 -17.51 -2.25
C HIS A 400 -27.31 -18.32 -2.44
N ASN A 401 -27.68 -18.63 -3.69
CA ASN A 401 -28.94 -19.29 -4.04
C ASN A 401 -30.17 -18.59 -3.43
N LEU A 402 -30.26 -17.27 -3.64
CA LEU A 402 -31.34 -16.41 -3.12
C LEU A 402 -32.22 -15.85 -4.24
N LYS A 403 -33.52 -15.75 -3.98
CA LYS A 403 -34.45 -15.11 -4.93
C LYS A 403 -34.22 -13.61 -5.04
N HIS A 404 -33.87 -12.94 -3.95
CA HIS A 404 -33.72 -11.48 -3.91
C HIS A 404 -32.43 -11.06 -3.23
N ALA A 405 -31.80 -10.01 -3.74
CA ALA A 405 -30.68 -9.30 -3.13
C ALA A 405 -30.87 -7.78 -3.31
N LEU A 406 -30.55 -7.00 -2.28
CA LEU A 406 -30.69 -5.54 -2.26
C LEU A 406 -29.37 -4.93 -1.77
N VAL A 407 -28.63 -4.26 -2.65
CA VAL A 407 -27.44 -3.52 -2.25
C VAL A 407 -27.82 -2.25 -1.49
N CYS A 408 -27.11 -1.94 -0.41
CA CYS A 408 -27.34 -0.77 0.44
C CYS A 408 -26.01 -0.17 0.94
N SER A 409 -26.07 0.94 1.66
CA SER A 409 -24.88 1.74 2.00
C SER A 409 -23.92 1.10 3.02
N SER A 410 -24.36 0.10 3.79
CA SER A 410 -23.49 -0.66 4.73
C SER A 410 -24.15 -1.97 5.18
N GLY A 411 -23.38 -2.87 5.80
CA GLY A 411 -23.95 -4.07 6.44
C GLY A 411 -24.92 -3.74 7.58
N THR A 412 -24.67 -2.67 8.34
CA THR A 412 -25.60 -2.19 9.38
C THR A 412 -26.95 -1.79 8.78
N ILE A 413 -26.94 -1.17 7.61
CA ILE A 413 -28.16 -0.81 6.88
C ILE A 413 -28.86 -2.06 6.31
N ALA A 414 -28.11 -3.07 5.86
CA ALA A 414 -28.70 -4.35 5.48
C ALA A 414 -29.45 -5.00 6.65
N ILE A 415 -28.89 -4.95 7.86
CA ILE A 415 -29.54 -5.41 9.10
C ILE A 415 -30.76 -4.55 9.43
N LEU A 416 -30.65 -3.22 9.32
CA LEU A 416 -31.77 -2.31 9.52
C LEU A 416 -32.92 -2.59 8.54
N HIS A 417 -32.64 -2.97 7.29
CA HIS A 417 -33.65 -3.44 6.35
C HIS A 417 -34.35 -4.71 6.81
N MET A 418 -33.63 -5.67 7.43
CA MET A 418 -34.25 -6.87 7.99
C MET A 418 -35.21 -6.51 9.12
N PHE A 419 -34.82 -5.60 10.02
CA PHE A 419 -35.66 -5.16 11.13
C PHE A 419 -36.90 -4.39 10.65
N ASP A 420 -36.76 -3.48 9.69
CA ASP A 420 -37.92 -2.81 9.08
C ASP A 420 -38.86 -3.82 8.39
N ALA A 421 -38.29 -4.79 7.66
CA ALA A 421 -39.07 -5.81 6.98
C ALA A 421 -39.85 -6.75 7.93
N LEU A 422 -39.37 -6.95 9.17
CA LEU A 422 -40.15 -7.63 10.21
C LEU A 422 -41.34 -6.80 10.71
N GLY A 423 -41.35 -5.49 10.49
CA GLY A 423 -42.37 -4.58 11.00
C GLY A 423 -42.32 -4.42 12.52
N LEU A 424 -41.11 -4.32 13.08
CA LEU A 424 -40.91 -4.20 14.52
C LEU A 424 -41.63 -2.98 15.10
N CYS A 425 -42.24 -3.18 16.26
CA CYS A 425 -42.86 -2.15 17.09
C CYS A 425 -42.05 -1.94 18.39
N PRO A 426 -42.21 -0.79 19.07
CA PRO A 426 -41.62 -0.60 20.38
C PRO A 426 -42.02 -1.72 21.36
N GLY A 427 -41.02 -2.27 22.05
CA GLY A 427 -41.20 -3.39 22.98
C GLY A 427 -41.16 -4.79 22.35
N ASP A 428 -41.10 -4.91 21.02
CA ASP A 428 -40.82 -6.21 20.37
C ASP A 428 -39.41 -6.68 20.72
N GLU A 429 -39.25 -7.99 20.93
CA GLU A 429 -37.99 -8.60 21.33
C GLU A 429 -37.31 -9.30 20.15
N ILE A 430 -35.98 -9.18 20.09
CA ILE A 430 -35.13 -9.93 19.15
C ILE A 430 -34.02 -10.59 19.94
N LEU A 431 -33.92 -11.92 19.80
CA LEU A 431 -32.83 -12.67 20.41
C LEU A 431 -31.53 -12.35 19.65
N CYS A 432 -30.48 -11.98 20.37
CA CYS A 432 -29.18 -11.57 19.79
C CYS A 432 -28.02 -12.31 20.46
N PRO A 433 -26.92 -12.61 19.76
CA PRO A 433 -25.68 -13.03 20.43
C PRO A 433 -25.19 -11.92 21.34
N VAL A 434 -24.85 -12.26 22.58
CA VAL A 434 -24.19 -11.32 23.49
C VAL A 434 -22.77 -10.98 23.00
N TYR A 435 -22.07 -11.94 22.38
CA TYR A 435 -20.74 -11.77 21.83
C TYR A 435 -20.80 -11.56 20.31
N THR A 436 -20.75 -10.29 19.87
CA THR A 436 -20.71 -9.94 18.45
C THR A 436 -20.18 -8.50 18.26
N PHE A 437 -20.23 -7.98 17.03
CA PHE A 437 -20.05 -6.55 16.78
C PHE A 437 -21.38 -5.82 17.01
N PHE A 438 -21.35 -4.69 17.72
CA PHE A 438 -22.57 -4.01 18.20
C PHE A 438 -23.60 -3.70 17.11
N ALA A 439 -23.18 -3.53 15.85
CA ALA A 439 -24.06 -3.24 14.72
C ALA A 439 -25.07 -4.37 14.40
N THR A 440 -24.89 -5.58 14.93
CA THR A 440 -25.88 -6.66 14.82
C THR A 440 -27.15 -6.32 15.60
N ALA A 441 -27.03 -5.67 16.77
CA ALA A 441 -28.15 -5.40 17.68
C ALA A 441 -28.52 -3.93 17.80
N SER A 442 -27.56 -3.00 17.69
CA SER A 442 -27.82 -1.57 17.89
C SER A 442 -28.89 -0.94 16.99
N PRO A 443 -29.11 -1.39 15.73
CA PRO A 443 -30.18 -0.83 14.90
C PRO A 443 -31.59 -1.12 15.45
N LEU A 444 -31.77 -2.16 16.29
CA LEU A 444 -33.05 -2.46 16.95
C LEU A 444 -33.55 -1.29 17.79
N LEU A 445 -32.62 -0.59 18.45
CA LEU A 445 -32.92 0.51 19.36
C LEU A 445 -33.56 1.70 18.62
N GLN A 446 -33.38 1.79 17.29
CA GLN A 446 -34.06 2.82 16.48
C GLN A 446 -35.58 2.61 16.42
N TYR A 447 -36.07 1.39 16.65
CA TYR A 447 -37.49 1.03 16.65
C TYR A 447 -38.08 0.92 18.08
N GLY A 448 -37.30 1.20 19.12
CA GLY A 448 -37.70 0.94 20.51
C GLY A 448 -37.84 -0.56 20.80
N ALA A 449 -37.28 -1.42 19.93
CA ALA A 449 -37.25 -2.86 20.15
C ALA A 449 -36.20 -3.22 21.22
N VAL A 450 -36.34 -4.42 21.78
CA VAL A 450 -35.55 -4.93 22.90
C VAL A 450 -34.59 -6.00 22.40
N PRO A 451 -33.26 -5.78 22.47
CA PRO A 451 -32.30 -6.85 22.26
C PRO A 451 -32.28 -7.78 23.49
N VAL A 452 -32.66 -9.04 23.30
CA VAL A 452 -32.56 -10.08 24.33
C VAL A 452 -31.30 -10.89 24.06
N PHE A 453 -30.27 -10.67 24.85
CA PHE A 453 -28.96 -11.29 24.65
C PHE A 453 -28.98 -12.77 25.06
N CYS A 454 -28.30 -13.58 24.25
CA CYS A 454 -28.13 -15.03 24.38
C CYS A 454 -26.65 -15.35 24.58
N ASP A 455 -26.34 -16.33 25.45
CA ASP A 455 -24.97 -16.82 25.65
C ASP A 455 -24.44 -17.56 24.40
N ALA A 456 -23.14 -17.82 24.39
CA ALA A 456 -22.44 -18.48 23.29
C ALA A 456 -22.13 -19.94 23.59
N LEU A 457 -21.69 -20.67 22.57
CA LEU A 457 -20.97 -21.92 22.69
C LEU A 457 -19.47 -21.67 22.96
N GLU A 458 -18.71 -22.75 23.15
CA GLU A 458 -17.25 -22.70 23.31
C GLU A 458 -16.50 -22.10 22.10
N ASP A 459 -17.15 -21.96 20.95
CA ASP A 459 -16.59 -21.38 19.72
C ASP A 459 -16.94 -19.89 19.54
N GLY A 460 -17.68 -19.32 20.50
CA GLY A 460 -18.12 -17.92 20.49
C GLY A 460 -19.38 -17.65 19.66
N ASN A 461 -19.91 -18.63 18.91
CA ASN A 461 -21.21 -18.49 18.24
C ASN A 461 -22.36 -18.67 19.23
N LEU A 462 -23.53 -18.09 18.95
CA LEU A 462 -24.74 -18.21 19.76
C LEU A 462 -25.11 -19.68 20.04
N ASP A 463 -25.46 -20.00 21.29
CA ASP A 463 -25.95 -21.33 21.69
C ASP A 463 -27.39 -21.54 21.18
N PRO A 464 -27.65 -22.51 20.28
CA PRO A 464 -28.99 -22.73 19.72
C PRO A 464 -30.07 -22.96 20.78
N ALA A 465 -29.70 -23.54 21.94
CA ALA A 465 -30.61 -23.79 23.05
C ALA A 465 -31.19 -22.51 23.65
N GLU A 466 -30.48 -21.38 23.55
CA GLU A 466 -30.94 -20.08 24.07
C GLU A 466 -32.23 -19.60 23.38
N THR A 467 -32.45 -20.04 22.14
CA THR A 467 -33.69 -19.76 21.40
C THR A 467 -34.93 -20.24 22.15
N LEU A 468 -34.85 -21.41 22.80
CA LEU A 468 -35.99 -22.03 23.48
C LEU A 468 -36.18 -21.47 24.89
N THR A 469 -35.09 -21.09 25.56
CA THR A 469 -35.11 -20.63 26.96
C THR A 469 -35.46 -19.15 27.09
N ARG A 470 -35.11 -18.33 26.09
CA ARG A 470 -35.27 -16.88 26.14
C ARG A 470 -36.43 -16.33 25.32
N ALA A 471 -36.98 -17.12 24.39
CA ALA A 471 -38.13 -16.67 23.62
C ALA A 471 -39.35 -16.44 24.52
N THR A 472 -40.01 -15.31 24.32
CA THR A 472 -41.26 -14.91 24.97
C THR A 472 -42.33 -14.63 23.90
N PRO A 473 -43.60 -14.37 24.29
CA PRO A 473 -44.62 -13.93 23.33
C PRO A 473 -44.29 -12.63 22.58
N LYS A 474 -43.34 -11.82 23.09
CA LYS A 474 -42.88 -10.58 22.42
C LYS A 474 -41.75 -10.84 21.41
N THR A 475 -41.11 -12.01 21.47
CA THR A 475 -40.00 -12.34 20.59
C THR A 475 -40.48 -12.51 19.15
N LYS A 476 -39.89 -11.74 18.22
CA LYS A 476 -40.24 -11.78 16.78
C LYS A 476 -39.24 -12.58 15.96
N ALA A 477 -37.98 -12.54 16.34
CA ALA A 477 -36.91 -13.22 15.62
C ALA A 477 -35.71 -13.50 16.52
N ILE A 478 -34.84 -14.38 16.03
CA ILE A 478 -33.45 -14.49 16.46
C ILE A 478 -32.55 -14.00 15.32
N ILE A 479 -31.58 -13.14 15.65
CA ILE A 479 -30.47 -12.80 14.75
C ILE A 479 -29.22 -13.51 15.21
N VAL A 480 -28.52 -14.17 14.29
CA VAL A 480 -27.25 -14.85 14.56
C VAL A 480 -26.12 -14.20 13.80
N THR A 481 -24.93 -14.13 14.38
CA THR A 481 -23.71 -13.70 13.68
C THR A 481 -22.80 -14.90 13.53
N HIS A 482 -22.38 -15.18 12.29
CA HIS A 482 -21.36 -16.19 12.03
C HIS A 482 -19.97 -15.66 12.41
N MET A 483 -19.66 -15.73 13.70
CA MET A 483 -18.54 -15.01 14.30
C MET A 483 -17.21 -15.42 13.69
N TRP A 484 -16.39 -14.42 13.35
CA TRP A 484 -15.06 -14.58 12.75
C TRP A 484 -15.03 -15.36 11.42
N GLY A 485 -16.19 -15.66 10.84
CA GLY A 485 -16.35 -16.46 9.65
C GLY A 485 -16.73 -17.92 9.90
N LEU A 486 -16.84 -18.34 11.16
CA LEU A 486 -17.33 -19.66 11.56
C LEU A 486 -18.87 -19.66 11.49
N PRO A 487 -19.49 -20.50 10.65
CA PRO A 487 -20.94 -20.66 10.63
C PRO A 487 -21.49 -21.07 11.99
N CYS A 488 -22.67 -20.55 12.33
CA CYS A 488 -23.43 -21.04 13.48
C CYS A 488 -24.02 -22.41 13.17
N ARG A 489 -24.53 -23.12 14.19
CA ARG A 489 -25.26 -24.39 14.02
C ARG A 489 -26.67 -24.13 13.46
N MET A 490 -26.72 -23.77 12.18
CA MET A 490 -27.92 -23.20 11.57
C MET A 490 -29.10 -24.15 11.56
N LYS A 491 -28.86 -25.46 11.39
CA LYS A 491 -29.93 -26.46 11.47
C LYS A 491 -30.65 -26.41 12.83
N GLU A 492 -29.89 -26.45 13.94
CA GLU A 492 -30.45 -26.41 15.29
C GLU A 492 -31.17 -25.07 15.56
N ILE A 493 -30.59 -23.94 15.14
CA ILE A 493 -31.19 -22.61 15.31
C ILE A 493 -32.53 -22.52 14.57
N VAL A 494 -32.58 -22.94 13.31
CA VAL A 494 -33.82 -22.91 12.50
C VAL A 494 -34.88 -23.84 13.09
N GLU A 495 -34.50 -25.06 13.47
CA GLU A 495 -35.41 -26.00 14.11
C GLU A 495 -35.98 -25.45 15.43
N ASN A 496 -35.16 -24.80 16.26
CA ASN A 496 -35.61 -24.21 17.51
C ASN A 496 -36.50 -22.98 17.28
N ALA A 497 -36.14 -22.11 16.34
CA ALA A 497 -36.94 -20.93 15.98
C ALA A 497 -38.35 -21.33 15.48
N HIS A 498 -38.44 -22.41 14.69
CA HIS A 498 -39.73 -22.96 14.27
C HIS A 498 -40.59 -23.44 15.45
N ARG A 499 -39.98 -24.07 16.47
CA ARG A 499 -40.71 -24.57 17.65
C ARG A 499 -41.35 -23.45 18.47
N VAL A 500 -40.72 -22.27 18.51
CA VAL A 500 -41.24 -21.09 19.21
C VAL A 500 -41.85 -20.05 18.27
N ALA A 501 -42.06 -20.41 17.00
CA ALA A 501 -42.71 -19.61 15.96
C ALA A 501 -42.10 -18.20 15.72
N ILE A 502 -40.77 -18.07 15.80
CA ILE A 502 -40.05 -16.82 15.51
C ILE A 502 -39.25 -16.93 14.19
N LYS A 503 -38.85 -15.77 13.65
CA LYS A 503 -38.05 -15.67 12.43
C LYS A 503 -36.55 -15.85 12.69
N VAL A 504 -35.79 -16.20 11.66
CA VAL A 504 -34.33 -16.32 11.73
C VAL A 504 -33.66 -15.31 10.80
N LEU A 505 -32.77 -14.49 11.35
CA LEU A 505 -31.97 -13.51 10.63
C LEU A 505 -30.49 -13.91 10.69
N GLU A 506 -29.79 -13.85 9.57
CA GLU A 506 -28.36 -14.15 9.51
C GLU A 506 -27.53 -12.87 9.28
N ASP A 507 -26.67 -12.52 10.23
CA ASP A 507 -25.57 -11.57 10.01
C ASP A 507 -24.34 -12.33 9.50
N CYS A 508 -24.19 -12.32 8.18
CA CYS A 508 -23.12 -12.98 7.46
C CYS A 508 -21.93 -12.04 7.18
N SER A 509 -21.84 -10.90 7.88
CA SER A 509 -20.79 -9.89 7.65
C SER A 509 -19.36 -10.40 7.78
N HIS A 510 -19.13 -11.52 8.49
CA HIS A 510 -17.83 -12.19 8.60
C HIS A 510 -17.73 -13.48 7.79
N ALA A 511 -18.82 -13.94 7.16
CA ALA A 511 -18.97 -15.29 6.66
C ALA A 511 -19.29 -15.36 5.15
N HIS A 512 -18.65 -14.49 4.37
CA HIS A 512 -18.74 -14.53 2.91
C HIS A 512 -18.29 -15.90 2.40
N GLY A 513 -19.17 -16.59 1.65
CA GLY A 513 -18.89 -17.91 1.09
C GLY A 513 -18.81 -19.07 2.09
N ALA A 514 -19.09 -18.86 3.39
CA ALA A 514 -19.04 -19.94 4.38
C ALA A 514 -20.16 -20.96 4.17
N MET A 515 -19.92 -22.21 4.56
CA MET A 515 -20.87 -23.32 4.41
C MET A 515 -20.95 -24.14 5.70
N VAL A 516 -22.15 -24.60 6.04
CA VAL A 516 -22.40 -25.51 7.15
C VAL A 516 -23.45 -26.52 6.73
N ASP A 517 -23.31 -27.78 7.14
CA ASP A 517 -24.17 -28.90 6.74
C ASP A 517 -24.42 -28.95 5.21
N GLY A 518 -23.39 -28.66 4.41
CA GLY A 518 -23.46 -28.64 2.93
C GLY A 518 -24.26 -27.47 2.32
N LYS A 519 -24.67 -26.47 3.11
CA LYS A 519 -25.46 -25.32 2.65
C LYS A 519 -24.77 -23.99 2.99
N ILE A 520 -24.77 -23.07 2.02
CA ILE A 520 -24.15 -21.75 2.18
C ILE A 520 -24.89 -20.90 3.22
N VAL A 521 -24.14 -20.21 4.06
CA VAL A 521 -24.73 -19.28 5.04
C VAL A 521 -25.40 -18.09 4.35
N GLY A 522 -26.40 -17.53 5.03
CA GLY A 522 -27.31 -16.50 4.52
C GLY A 522 -28.46 -17.03 3.68
N SER A 523 -28.55 -18.35 3.50
CA SER A 523 -29.67 -19.03 2.84
C SER A 523 -30.49 -19.91 3.80
N TRP A 524 -30.15 -19.91 5.09
CA TRP A 524 -30.79 -20.72 6.12
C TRP A 524 -32.00 -20.04 6.72
N GLY A 525 -31.88 -18.75 7.06
CA GLY A 525 -32.92 -17.96 7.68
C GLY A 525 -33.93 -17.35 6.70
N ASP A 526 -34.80 -16.52 7.25
CA ASP A 526 -35.79 -15.73 6.50
C ASP A 526 -35.13 -14.59 5.71
N MET A 527 -34.09 -13.99 6.29
CA MET A 527 -33.33 -12.87 5.73
C MET A 527 -31.88 -12.95 6.17
N ALA A 528 -30.98 -12.39 5.37
CA ALA A 528 -29.56 -12.34 5.66
C ALA A 528 -28.96 -10.99 5.27
N ALA A 529 -27.89 -10.60 5.95
CA ALA A 529 -27.18 -9.36 5.73
C ALA A 529 -25.67 -9.60 5.60
N TRP A 530 -25.04 -8.88 4.67
CA TRP A 530 -23.60 -8.85 4.49
C TRP A 530 -23.08 -7.42 4.53
N SER A 531 -21.98 -7.22 5.23
CA SER A 531 -21.16 -6.02 5.13
C SER A 531 -20.11 -6.18 4.03
N MET A 532 -19.90 -5.12 3.25
CA MET A 532 -18.78 -4.99 2.30
C MET A 532 -17.84 -3.84 2.69
N GLN A 533 -17.71 -3.57 3.99
CA GLN A 533 -16.70 -2.67 4.53
C GLN A 533 -15.27 -3.12 4.14
N ALA A 534 -14.33 -2.18 4.05
CA ALA A 534 -12.96 -2.43 3.55
C ALA A 534 -12.20 -3.65 4.13
N LYS A 535 -12.48 -4.06 5.38
CA LYS A 535 -11.81 -5.21 6.01
C LYS A 535 -12.47 -6.56 5.70
N LYS A 536 -13.65 -6.59 5.09
CA LYS A 536 -14.39 -7.82 4.80
C LYS A 536 -13.77 -8.57 3.61
N ASN A 537 -14.03 -9.87 3.52
CA ASN A 537 -13.46 -10.74 2.48
C ASN A 537 -13.90 -10.36 1.06
N VAL A 538 -15.11 -9.81 0.93
CA VAL A 538 -15.57 -9.09 -0.26
C VAL A 538 -15.83 -7.65 0.18
N MET A 539 -15.24 -6.67 -0.51
CA MET A 539 -15.26 -5.29 -0.05
C MET A 539 -15.56 -4.28 -1.17
N GLY A 540 -16.28 -3.22 -0.80
CA GLY A 540 -16.61 -2.06 -1.63
C GLY A 540 -16.32 -0.74 -0.92
N GLY A 541 -15.51 -0.77 0.14
CA GLY A 541 -15.20 0.38 1.00
C GLY A 541 -16.29 0.59 2.05
N GLN A 542 -17.48 1.01 1.62
CA GLN A 542 -18.71 1.11 2.42
C GLN A 542 -19.91 0.69 1.57
N ALA A 543 -20.41 -0.52 1.82
CA ALA A 543 -21.62 -1.05 1.20
C ALA A 543 -22.11 -2.27 2.01
N GLY A 544 -23.31 -2.73 1.72
CA GLY A 544 -23.87 -3.97 2.24
C GLY A 544 -24.89 -4.59 1.30
N VAL A 545 -25.33 -5.79 1.63
CA VAL A 545 -26.35 -6.53 0.87
C VAL A 545 -27.33 -7.12 1.86
N MET A 546 -28.63 -6.90 1.63
CA MET A 546 -29.69 -7.69 2.26
C MET A 546 -30.16 -8.76 1.25
N GLY A 547 -30.34 -9.99 1.71
CA GLY A 547 -30.80 -11.11 0.90
C GLY A 547 -32.00 -11.80 1.53
N THR A 548 -32.91 -12.32 0.70
CA THR A 548 -34.08 -13.09 1.16
C THR A 548 -34.70 -13.91 0.04
N ASN A 549 -35.46 -14.93 0.41
CA ASN A 549 -36.34 -15.67 -0.50
C ASN A 549 -37.80 -15.19 -0.48
N SER A 550 -38.15 -14.24 0.39
CA SER A 550 -39.50 -13.69 0.52
C SER A 550 -39.66 -12.41 -0.32
N THR A 551 -40.64 -12.39 -1.20
CA THR A 551 -41.00 -11.19 -1.96
C THR A 551 -41.62 -10.10 -1.08
N ASP A 552 -42.29 -10.46 0.03
CA ASP A 552 -42.84 -9.47 0.97
C ASP A 552 -41.72 -8.74 1.71
N TYR A 553 -40.76 -9.47 2.28
CA TYR A 553 -39.61 -8.85 2.97
C TYR A 553 -38.77 -8.00 2.02
N TYR A 554 -38.55 -8.47 0.79
CA TYR A 554 -37.87 -7.69 -0.24
C TYR A 554 -38.62 -6.39 -0.58
N SER A 555 -39.94 -6.47 -0.74
CA SER A 555 -40.78 -5.30 -1.05
C SER A 555 -40.77 -4.27 0.08
N ARG A 556 -40.79 -4.72 1.34
CA ARG A 556 -40.64 -3.85 2.52
C ARG A 556 -39.27 -3.18 2.55
N ALA A 557 -38.19 -3.94 2.37
CA ALA A 557 -36.83 -3.41 2.32
C ALA A 557 -36.62 -2.38 1.20
N ILE A 558 -37.23 -2.58 0.02
CA ILE A 558 -37.20 -1.57 -1.05
C ILE A 558 -37.90 -0.28 -0.63
N LEU A 559 -39.08 -0.37 -0.01
CA LEU A 559 -39.79 0.84 0.46
C LEU A 559 -39.05 1.57 1.57
N HIS A 560 -38.29 0.83 2.38
CA HIS A 560 -37.49 1.40 3.45
C HIS A 560 -36.47 2.42 2.93
N GLY A 561 -35.75 2.12 1.85
CA GLY A 561 -34.57 2.91 1.44
C GLY A 561 -34.39 3.23 -0.04
N HIS A 562 -35.23 2.68 -0.94
CA HIS A 562 -35.01 2.63 -2.39
C HIS A 562 -36.21 3.14 -3.22
N PHE A 563 -37.03 4.01 -2.64
CA PHE A 563 -38.24 4.61 -3.23
C PHE A 563 -38.14 5.05 -4.71
N ASN A 564 -39.28 5.47 -5.26
CA ASN A 564 -39.47 5.94 -6.62
C ASN A 564 -39.24 4.82 -7.66
N LYS A 565 -38.25 4.93 -8.55
CA LYS A 565 -38.14 4.06 -9.74
C LYS A 565 -37.97 2.59 -9.36
N ARG A 566 -37.09 2.26 -8.41
CA ARG A 566 -36.86 0.88 -7.97
C ARG A 566 -38.13 0.27 -7.36
N ALA A 567 -38.76 0.97 -6.43
CA ALA A 567 -40.02 0.54 -5.82
C ALA A 567 -41.14 0.36 -6.85
N LYS A 568 -41.22 1.21 -7.87
CA LYS A 568 -42.22 1.08 -8.94
C LYS A 568 -42.03 -0.20 -9.77
N GLN A 569 -40.77 -0.56 -10.02
CA GLN A 569 -40.41 -1.65 -10.91
C GLN A 569 -40.41 -3.01 -10.19
N GLU A 570 -39.90 -3.07 -8.96
CA GLU A 570 -39.59 -4.33 -8.29
C GLU A 570 -40.59 -4.76 -7.21
N VAL A 571 -41.39 -3.82 -6.66
CA VAL A 571 -42.52 -4.21 -5.81
C VAL A 571 -43.64 -4.73 -6.72
N PRO A 572 -44.18 -5.95 -6.49
CA PRO A 572 -45.23 -6.52 -7.33
C PRO A 572 -46.45 -5.61 -7.44
N ALA A 573 -47.12 -5.62 -8.59
CA ALA A 573 -48.25 -4.73 -8.87
C ALA A 573 -49.44 -4.95 -7.92
N ASP A 574 -49.63 -6.19 -7.49
CA ASP A 574 -50.66 -6.67 -6.56
C ASP A 574 -50.24 -6.58 -5.08
N HIS A 575 -48.99 -6.21 -4.79
CA HIS A 575 -48.50 -6.07 -3.42
C HIS A 575 -49.18 -4.87 -2.72
N PRO A 576 -49.70 -5.00 -1.48
CA PRO A 576 -50.39 -3.90 -0.78
C PRO A 576 -49.55 -2.63 -0.61
N LEU A 577 -48.23 -2.81 -0.47
CA LEU A 577 -47.27 -1.71 -0.33
C LEU A 577 -46.97 -0.97 -1.64
N ARG A 578 -47.35 -1.54 -2.80
CA ARG A 578 -47.04 -0.97 -4.12
C ARG A 578 -47.53 0.46 -4.30
N LYS A 579 -48.60 0.85 -3.63
CA LYS A 579 -49.18 2.20 -3.64
C LYS A 579 -48.22 3.29 -3.12
N PHE A 580 -47.25 2.93 -2.28
CA PHE A 580 -46.26 3.86 -1.70
C PHE A 580 -44.97 3.97 -2.53
N TRP A 581 -44.94 3.39 -3.73
CA TRP A 581 -43.73 3.32 -4.54
C TRP A 581 -43.02 4.66 -4.73
N LEU A 582 -43.75 5.78 -4.82
CA LEU A 582 -43.16 7.08 -5.12
C LEU A 582 -42.28 7.60 -3.97
N THR A 583 -42.74 7.46 -2.72
CA THR A 583 -42.11 8.03 -1.52
C THR A 583 -41.32 6.99 -0.72
N GLY A 584 -41.67 5.70 -0.86
CA GLY A 584 -41.30 4.72 0.15
C GLY A 584 -41.79 5.17 1.52
N ILE A 585 -40.97 4.95 2.54
CA ILE A 585 -41.20 5.45 3.91
C ILE A 585 -40.27 6.62 4.31
N GLY A 586 -39.60 7.25 3.33
CA GLY A 586 -38.90 8.53 3.51
C GLY A 586 -37.39 8.48 3.77
N LEU A 587 -36.77 7.30 3.82
CA LEU A 587 -35.31 7.18 3.97
C LEU A 587 -34.62 6.83 2.65
N ASN A 588 -33.38 7.29 2.48
CA ASN A 588 -32.52 6.94 1.35
C ASN A 588 -31.30 6.18 1.85
N LEU A 589 -31.28 4.87 1.60
CA LEU A 589 -30.29 3.93 2.16
C LEU A 589 -29.47 3.22 1.07
N ARG A 590 -29.51 3.75 -0.15
CA ARG A 590 -28.88 3.19 -1.34
C ARG A 590 -27.35 3.15 -1.22
N ALA A 591 -26.74 2.10 -1.77
CA ALA A 591 -25.29 2.02 -1.93
C ALA A 591 -24.76 3.05 -2.93
N HIS A 592 -23.51 3.50 -2.82
CA HIS A 592 -22.90 4.30 -3.89
C HIS A 592 -22.47 3.39 -5.07
N PRO A 593 -22.73 3.73 -6.36
CA PRO A 593 -22.38 2.87 -7.49
C PRO A 593 -20.89 2.48 -7.54
N LEU A 594 -19.98 3.39 -7.20
CA LEU A 594 -18.53 3.12 -7.14
C LEU A 594 -18.17 2.04 -6.11
N ALA A 595 -18.87 2.01 -4.97
CA ALA A 595 -18.65 0.99 -3.94
C ALA A 595 -19.06 -0.40 -4.46
N ILE A 596 -20.18 -0.46 -5.19
CA ILE A 596 -20.66 -1.71 -5.81
C ILE A 596 -19.78 -2.14 -6.98
N ALA A 597 -19.23 -1.19 -7.77
CA ALA A 597 -18.27 -1.50 -8.82
C ALA A 597 -17.00 -2.14 -8.26
N LEU A 598 -16.46 -1.58 -7.17
CA LEU A 598 -15.31 -2.15 -6.47
C LEU A 598 -15.64 -3.54 -5.90
N ALA A 599 -16.77 -3.70 -5.23
CA ALA A 599 -17.20 -5.00 -4.70
C ALA A 599 -17.40 -6.05 -5.81
N ASN A 600 -17.95 -5.65 -6.95
CA ASN A 600 -18.13 -6.51 -8.11
C ASN A 600 -16.79 -6.97 -8.70
N GLN A 601 -15.78 -6.10 -8.71
CA GLN A 601 -14.43 -6.49 -9.13
C GLN A 601 -13.79 -7.44 -8.09
N GLN A 602 -13.95 -7.17 -6.80
CA GLN A 602 -13.41 -8.02 -5.73
C GLN A 602 -14.02 -9.43 -5.75
N LEU A 603 -15.29 -9.57 -6.16
CA LEU A 603 -15.92 -10.88 -6.38
C LEU A 603 -15.19 -11.73 -7.43
N ASN A 604 -14.51 -11.14 -8.40
CA ASN A 604 -13.72 -11.89 -9.39
C ASN A 604 -12.49 -12.57 -8.77
N LEU A 605 -11.99 -12.02 -7.65
CA LEU A 605 -10.82 -12.54 -6.94
C LEU A 605 -11.21 -13.45 -5.76
N PHE A 606 -12.49 -13.47 -5.41
CA PHE A 606 -12.97 -14.07 -4.17
C PHE A 606 -12.65 -15.57 -4.06
N GLU A 607 -12.90 -16.36 -5.10
CA GLU A 607 -12.65 -17.81 -5.08
C GLU A 607 -11.17 -18.15 -4.84
N ARG A 608 -10.27 -17.42 -5.50
CA ARG A 608 -8.82 -17.58 -5.31
C ARG A 608 -8.41 -17.19 -3.89
N HIS A 609 -8.84 -16.02 -3.43
CA HIS A 609 -8.52 -15.53 -2.09
C HIS A 609 -9.08 -16.45 -1.00
N ASP A 610 -10.30 -16.96 -1.16
CA ASP A 610 -10.92 -17.91 -0.25
C ASP A 610 -10.10 -19.20 -0.18
N SER A 611 -9.76 -19.79 -1.33
CA SER A 611 -8.95 -21.02 -1.39
C SER A 611 -7.59 -20.87 -0.70
N THR A 612 -6.89 -19.75 -0.93
CA THR A 612 -5.61 -19.45 -0.26
C THR A 612 -5.81 -19.24 1.25
N ARG A 613 -6.87 -18.56 1.68
CA ARG A 613 -7.21 -18.40 3.11
C ARG A 613 -7.47 -19.75 3.78
N GLN A 614 -8.22 -20.66 3.13
CA GLN A 614 -8.46 -22.01 3.64
C GLN A 614 -7.13 -22.74 3.88
N ALA A 615 -6.22 -22.70 2.90
CA ALA A 615 -4.93 -23.38 2.97
C ALA A 615 -4.06 -22.83 4.12
N TYR A 616 -3.94 -21.50 4.24
CA TYR A 616 -3.16 -20.91 5.33
C TYR A 616 -3.78 -21.12 6.70
N ALA A 617 -5.10 -21.02 6.84
CA ALA A 617 -5.77 -21.29 8.10
C ALA A 617 -5.59 -22.76 8.52
N SER A 618 -5.69 -23.70 7.58
CA SER A 618 -5.44 -25.13 7.85
C SER A 618 -4.00 -25.38 8.29
N TYR A 619 -3.02 -24.77 7.60
CA TYR A 619 -1.62 -24.84 7.98
C TYR A 619 -1.37 -24.25 9.38
N MET A 620 -1.87 -23.03 9.65
CA MET A 620 -1.73 -22.41 10.96
C MET A 620 -2.39 -23.23 12.07
N ALA A 621 -3.60 -23.75 11.85
CA ALA A 621 -4.29 -24.60 12.83
C ALA A 621 -3.51 -25.89 13.12
N ASN A 622 -2.99 -26.55 12.08
CA ASN A 622 -2.20 -27.77 12.25
C ASN A 622 -0.93 -27.50 13.07
N GLU A 623 -0.12 -26.54 12.67
CA GLU A 623 1.18 -26.29 13.32
C GLU A 623 1.03 -25.70 14.72
N LEU A 624 0.11 -24.74 14.91
CA LEU A 624 -0.07 -24.07 16.19
C LEU A 624 -0.78 -24.95 17.22
N SER A 625 -1.43 -26.05 16.80
CA SER A 625 -1.99 -27.05 17.72
C SER A 625 -0.93 -27.71 18.63
N ALA A 626 0.35 -27.62 18.26
CA ALA A 626 1.46 -28.08 19.09
C ALA A 626 1.64 -27.26 20.39
N ILE A 627 1.03 -26.08 20.50
CA ILE A 627 1.10 -25.22 21.69
C ILE A 627 -0.04 -25.64 22.65
N PRO A 628 0.24 -26.30 23.78
CA PRO A 628 -0.79 -26.99 24.58
C PRO A 628 -1.86 -26.07 25.18
N PHE A 629 -1.54 -24.79 25.36
CA PHE A 629 -2.43 -23.77 25.93
C PHE A 629 -3.12 -22.92 24.87
N LEU A 630 -3.06 -23.29 23.59
CA LEU A 630 -3.83 -22.66 22.52
C LEU A 630 -4.79 -23.68 21.90
N LYS A 631 -6.08 -23.36 21.95
CA LYS A 631 -7.14 -24.11 21.27
C LYS A 631 -7.44 -23.47 19.92
N MET A 632 -7.29 -24.25 18.86
CA MET A 632 -7.50 -23.81 17.48
C MET A 632 -8.99 -23.76 17.11
N PRO A 633 -9.39 -22.83 16.21
CA PRO A 633 -10.75 -22.83 15.68
C PRO A 633 -11.00 -24.12 14.89
N THR A 634 -12.16 -24.75 15.10
CA THR A 634 -12.52 -26.01 14.45
C THR A 634 -13.75 -25.78 13.57
N VAL A 635 -13.67 -26.22 12.31
CA VAL A 635 -14.85 -26.33 11.44
C VAL A 635 -15.45 -27.71 11.67
N LYS A 636 -16.61 -27.78 12.33
CA LYS A 636 -17.28 -29.07 12.59
C LYS A 636 -17.99 -29.57 11.33
N ASN A 637 -17.95 -30.90 11.16
CA ASN A 637 -18.82 -31.76 10.33
C ASN A 637 -18.82 -31.58 8.81
N SER A 638 -18.71 -32.72 8.10
CA SER A 638 -18.81 -32.85 6.63
C SER A 638 -17.62 -32.32 5.81
N SER A 639 -17.33 -32.98 4.69
CA SER A 639 -16.32 -32.55 3.71
C SER A 639 -16.70 -31.29 2.94
N GLN A 640 -17.91 -30.75 3.17
CA GLN A 640 -18.47 -29.59 2.47
C GLN A 640 -18.51 -28.33 3.34
N ASP A 641 -18.30 -28.45 4.65
CA ASP A 641 -18.37 -27.30 5.56
C ASP A 641 -17.11 -26.44 5.41
N LYS A 642 -17.31 -25.13 5.48
CA LYS A 642 -16.28 -24.16 5.15
C LYS A 642 -16.40 -22.92 6.02
N HIS A 643 -15.32 -22.57 6.70
CA HIS A 643 -15.16 -21.32 7.44
C HIS A 643 -14.73 -20.19 6.50
N ALA A 644 -15.23 -18.97 6.63
CA ALA A 644 -14.84 -17.87 5.72
C ALA A 644 -13.48 -17.24 6.04
N TRP A 645 -12.97 -17.43 7.25
CA TRP A 645 -11.67 -16.93 7.71
C TRP A 645 -11.54 -15.41 7.58
N TYR A 646 -12.56 -14.70 8.07
CA TYR A 646 -12.48 -13.25 8.26
C TYR A 646 -11.35 -12.90 9.24
N ALA A 647 -11.21 -13.71 10.29
CA ALA A 647 -10.02 -13.73 11.14
C ALA A 647 -9.74 -15.16 11.60
N PHE A 648 -8.50 -15.43 11.98
CA PHE A 648 -8.10 -16.65 12.65
C PHE A 648 -8.12 -16.40 14.16
N VAL A 649 -9.13 -16.93 14.85
CA VAL A 649 -9.31 -16.72 16.29
C VAL A 649 -9.03 -18.02 17.02
N MET A 650 -8.02 -17.99 17.88
CA MET A 650 -7.63 -19.07 18.78
C MET A 650 -8.01 -18.71 20.22
N GLN A 651 -8.12 -19.69 21.10
CA GLN A 651 -8.42 -19.48 22.51
C GLN A 651 -7.21 -19.86 23.38
N PHE A 652 -6.80 -18.94 24.25
CA PHE A 652 -5.77 -19.18 25.27
C PHE A 652 -6.40 -19.90 26.46
N GLU A 653 -5.94 -21.11 26.78
CA GLU A 653 -6.43 -21.93 27.89
C GLU A 653 -5.54 -21.77 29.13
N PRO A 654 -5.91 -20.94 30.13
CA PRO A 654 -5.02 -20.63 31.25
C PRO A 654 -4.64 -21.85 32.09
N SER A 655 -5.53 -22.84 32.18
CA SER A 655 -5.31 -24.08 32.94
C SER A 655 -4.23 -24.98 32.35
N LYS A 656 -3.88 -24.79 31.07
CA LYS A 656 -2.81 -25.53 30.37
C LYS A 656 -1.55 -24.69 30.17
N ALA A 657 -1.59 -23.41 30.53
CA ALA A 657 -0.48 -22.49 30.35
C ALA A 657 0.56 -22.66 31.46
N PRO A 658 1.85 -22.36 31.19
CA PRO A 658 2.87 -22.25 32.23
C PRO A 658 2.43 -21.34 33.38
N HIS A 659 2.84 -21.68 34.61
CA HIS A 659 2.42 -20.97 35.81
C HIS A 659 2.70 -19.46 35.72
N GLY A 660 1.66 -18.64 35.89
CA GLY A 660 1.76 -17.17 35.83
C GLY A 660 1.76 -16.56 34.42
N LEU A 661 1.59 -17.37 33.36
CA LEU A 661 1.38 -16.86 32.00
C LEU A 661 -0.10 -16.51 31.79
N SER A 662 -0.38 -15.23 31.49
CA SER A 662 -1.69 -14.77 31.05
C SER A 662 -1.74 -14.59 29.53
N ARG A 663 -2.94 -14.60 28.95
CA ARG A 663 -3.18 -14.26 27.53
C ARG A 663 -2.49 -12.95 27.14
N ASP A 664 -2.71 -11.90 27.91
CA ASP A 664 -2.16 -10.56 27.66
C ASP A 664 -0.64 -10.53 27.75
N LYS A 665 -0.02 -11.36 28.61
CA LYS A 665 1.43 -11.53 28.66
C LYS A 665 1.93 -12.27 27.41
N PHE A 666 1.26 -13.35 27.02
CA PHE A 666 1.61 -14.11 25.82
C PHE A 666 1.54 -13.25 24.55
N VAL A 667 0.45 -12.48 24.37
CA VAL A 667 0.29 -11.54 23.25
C VAL A 667 1.37 -10.47 23.25
N ARG A 668 1.75 -9.92 24.41
CA ARG A 668 2.86 -8.96 24.51
C ARG A 668 4.19 -9.57 24.07
N VAL A 669 4.52 -10.78 24.52
CA VAL A 669 5.74 -11.48 24.10
C VAL A 669 5.76 -11.67 22.58
N LEU A 670 4.65 -12.13 21.98
CA LEU A 670 4.55 -12.30 20.53
C LEU A 670 4.80 -10.99 19.76
N LYS A 671 4.32 -9.86 20.28
CA LYS A 671 4.47 -8.55 19.63
C LYS A 671 5.84 -7.93 19.87
N ASP A 672 6.26 -7.85 21.13
CA ASP A 672 7.40 -7.06 21.57
C ASP A 672 8.73 -7.80 21.35
N GLU A 673 8.74 -9.13 21.55
CA GLU A 673 9.95 -9.95 21.43
C GLU A 673 10.05 -10.65 20.08
N HIS A 674 8.92 -11.05 19.49
CA HIS A 674 8.88 -11.78 18.22
C HIS A 674 8.40 -10.95 17.01
N GLY A 675 8.07 -9.66 17.23
CA GLY A 675 7.74 -8.72 16.15
C GLY A 675 6.44 -9.00 15.40
N LEU A 676 5.51 -9.78 15.98
CA LEU A 676 4.25 -10.18 15.34
C LEU A 676 3.17 -9.10 15.53
N LYS A 677 3.28 -8.00 14.78
CA LYS A 677 2.46 -6.79 14.98
C LYS A 677 0.95 -7.03 14.85
N GLU A 678 0.56 -8.01 14.04
CA GLU A 678 -0.84 -8.30 13.70
C GLU A 678 -1.56 -9.19 14.73
N VAL A 679 -0.84 -9.72 15.73
CA VAL A 679 -1.46 -10.39 16.88
C VAL A 679 -2.26 -9.36 17.69
N ASP A 680 -3.51 -9.70 17.96
CA ASP A 680 -4.46 -8.81 18.61
C ASP A 680 -5.35 -9.55 19.62
N ILE A 681 -5.88 -8.80 20.58
CA ILE A 681 -6.99 -9.23 21.43
C ILE A 681 -8.21 -8.48 20.91
N PRO A 682 -9.30 -9.16 20.51
CA PRO A 682 -10.42 -8.53 19.81
C PRO A 682 -11.24 -7.61 20.74
N LYS A 683 -10.77 -6.40 21.01
CA LYS A 683 -11.40 -5.45 21.94
C LYS A 683 -12.68 -4.79 21.41
N SER A 684 -12.76 -4.55 20.11
CA SER A 684 -13.94 -3.91 19.48
C SER A 684 -15.11 -4.87 19.26
N THR A 685 -14.94 -6.15 19.60
CA THR A 685 -15.93 -7.21 19.46
C THR A 685 -16.01 -7.89 20.81
N GLY A 686 -16.98 -7.45 21.62
CA GLY A 686 -17.06 -7.79 23.04
C GLY A 686 -18.47 -8.22 23.42
N LEU A 687 -18.71 -8.28 24.72
CA LEU A 687 -20.02 -8.55 25.27
C LEU A 687 -20.87 -7.29 25.18
N LEU A 688 -21.96 -7.34 24.41
CA LEU A 688 -22.75 -6.16 24.10
C LEU A 688 -23.54 -5.65 25.30
N HIS A 689 -23.98 -6.55 26.18
CA HIS A 689 -24.83 -6.22 27.32
C HIS A 689 -24.17 -5.26 28.31
N ASP A 690 -22.83 -5.18 28.33
CA ASP A 690 -22.06 -4.28 29.19
C ASP A 690 -21.79 -2.89 28.56
N LEU A 691 -22.11 -2.68 27.28
CA LEU A 691 -21.83 -1.40 26.62
C LEU A 691 -22.88 -0.34 27.00
N PRO A 692 -22.50 0.96 27.14
CA PRO A 692 -23.42 2.03 27.54
C PRO A 692 -24.68 2.17 26.70
N LEU A 693 -24.59 1.88 25.39
CA LEU A 693 -25.74 1.93 24.50
C LEU A 693 -26.81 0.89 24.87
N PHE A 694 -26.41 -0.24 25.48
CA PHE A 694 -27.33 -1.31 25.86
C PHE A 694 -27.72 -1.30 27.33
N THR A 695 -26.96 -0.62 28.20
CA THR A 695 -27.29 -0.44 29.62
C THR A 695 -28.06 0.86 29.90
N SER A 696 -27.78 1.93 29.15
CA SER A 696 -28.42 3.24 29.25
C SER A 696 -28.98 3.73 27.90
N PRO A 697 -29.84 2.95 27.21
CA PRO A 697 -30.29 3.28 25.85
C PRO A 697 -31.12 4.58 25.78
N HIS A 698 -31.83 4.92 26.86
CA HIS A 698 -32.65 6.12 27.01
C HIS A 698 -31.84 7.42 26.97
N GLU A 699 -30.62 7.42 27.50
CA GLU A 699 -29.72 8.58 27.44
C GLU A 699 -29.29 8.88 25.99
N ALA A 700 -29.06 7.83 25.20
CA ALA A 700 -28.64 7.96 23.80
C ALA A 700 -29.82 8.20 22.84
N ILE A 701 -31.03 7.74 23.19
CA ILE A 701 -32.22 7.78 22.33
C ILE A 701 -33.43 8.28 23.16
N PRO A 702 -33.50 9.58 23.47
CA PRO A 702 -34.54 10.14 24.35
C PRO A 702 -35.95 10.10 23.77
N ARG A 703 -36.12 9.75 22.48
CA ARG A 703 -37.43 9.67 21.81
C ARG A 703 -38.37 8.60 22.40
N TYR A 704 -37.83 7.66 23.17
CA TYR A 704 -38.58 6.60 23.84
C TYR A 704 -38.79 6.86 25.34
N GLY A 705 -38.45 8.06 25.82
CA GLY A 705 -38.59 8.49 27.21
C GLY A 705 -37.26 8.61 27.95
N ASP A 706 -37.31 9.17 29.16
CA ASP A 706 -36.15 9.49 30.01
C ASP A 706 -35.74 8.31 30.93
N SER A 707 -36.20 7.10 30.65
CA SER A 707 -35.91 5.90 31.44
C SER A 707 -35.68 4.69 30.53
N PRO A 708 -34.87 3.69 30.95
CA PRO A 708 -34.68 2.48 30.17
C PRO A 708 -36.02 1.81 29.83
N TRP A 709 -36.24 1.47 28.55
CA TRP A 709 -37.44 0.73 28.12
C TRP A 709 -37.26 -0.80 28.15
N TYR A 710 -36.10 -1.27 28.60
CA TYR A 710 -35.84 -2.66 28.95
C TYR A 710 -34.76 -2.74 30.05
N GLU A 711 -34.71 -3.87 30.74
CA GLU A 711 -33.72 -4.15 31.77
C GLU A 711 -32.45 -4.76 31.17
N ALA A 712 -31.29 -4.25 31.56
CA ALA A 712 -30.00 -4.80 31.13
C ALA A 712 -29.74 -6.15 31.81
N GLN A 713 -29.32 -7.14 31.01
CA GLN A 713 -28.99 -8.47 31.52
C GLN A 713 -27.58 -8.48 32.13
N PRO A 714 -27.37 -9.07 33.32
CA PRO A 714 -26.07 -9.12 33.98
C PRO A 714 -25.11 -10.12 33.31
N THR A 715 -23.80 -9.85 33.38
CA THR A 715 -22.75 -10.72 32.82
C THR A 715 -22.80 -12.17 33.35
N SER A 716 -23.37 -12.40 34.53
CA SER A 716 -23.55 -13.75 35.10
C SER A 716 -24.44 -14.66 34.26
N GLU A 717 -25.28 -14.10 33.37
CA GLU A 717 -26.08 -14.87 32.41
C GLU A 717 -25.28 -15.38 31.21
N PHE A 718 -24.04 -14.89 31.00
CA PHE A 718 -23.26 -15.15 29.79
C PHE A 718 -21.87 -15.76 30.07
N PRO A 719 -21.77 -16.83 30.88
CA PRO A 719 -20.49 -17.38 31.30
C PRO A 719 -19.64 -17.90 30.12
N LYS A 720 -20.26 -18.50 29.10
CA LYS A 720 -19.50 -19.09 27.98
C LYS A 720 -18.98 -18.02 27.02
N ALA A 721 -19.81 -17.02 26.70
CA ALA A 721 -19.41 -15.88 25.90
C ALA A 721 -18.30 -15.06 26.59
N LYS A 722 -18.42 -14.84 27.90
CA LYS A 722 -17.37 -14.20 28.69
C LYS A 722 -16.07 -15.01 28.65
N LEU A 723 -16.16 -16.33 28.83
CA LEU A 723 -15.00 -17.21 28.77
C LEU A 723 -14.30 -17.12 27.40
N PHE A 724 -15.06 -17.21 26.30
CA PHE A 724 -14.51 -17.06 24.96
C PHE A 724 -13.83 -15.69 24.77
N TYR A 725 -14.49 -14.61 25.18
CA TYR A 725 -13.95 -13.25 25.11
C TYR A 725 -12.65 -13.08 25.90
N ASP A 726 -12.57 -13.66 27.10
CA ASP A 726 -11.38 -13.60 27.96
C ASP A 726 -10.22 -14.46 27.42
N GLN A 727 -10.49 -15.45 26.57
CA GLN A 727 -9.50 -16.36 26.00
C GLN A 727 -9.07 -16.00 24.57
N ALA A 728 -9.88 -15.24 23.82
CA ALA A 728 -9.66 -15.02 22.39
C ALA A 728 -8.35 -14.27 22.09
N ILE A 729 -7.57 -14.83 21.16
CA ILE A 729 -6.43 -14.21 20.48
C ILE A 729 -6.72 -14.26 18.98
N LYS A 730 -6.49 -13.14 18.29
CA LYS A 730 -6.85 -12.95 16.89
C LYS A 730 -5.61 -12.74 16.03
N LEU A 731 -5.60 -13.39 14.88
CA LEU A 731 -4.71 -13.12 13.75
C LEU A 731 -5.54 -12.79 12.50
N PRO A 732 -5.02 -11.95 11.58
CA PRO A 732 -5.57 -11.91 10.23
C PRO A 732 -5.30 -13.23 9.51
N VAL A 733 -6.02 -13.44 8.40
CA VAL A 733 -5.71 -14.53 7.46
C VAL A 733 -5.26 -13.90 6.14
N TRP A 734 -4.11 -14.35 5.67
CA TRP A 734 -3.51 -13.94 4.41
C TRP A 734 -4.23 -14.60 3.23
N SER A 735 -4.11 -14.02 2.04
CA SER A 735 -4.99 -14.36 0.92
C SER A 735 -4.29 -14.47 -0.43
N THR A 736 -2.96 -14.32 -0.48
CA THR A 736 -2.17 -14.44 -1.70
C THR A 736 -1.05 -15.47 -1.56
N ASP A 737 -0.64 -16.04 -2.68
CA ASP A 737 0.45 -17.04 -2.70
C ASP A 737 1.79 -16.42 -2.25
N THR A 738 1.95 -15.11 -2.39
CA THR A 738 3.14 -14.37 -1.94
C THR A 738 3.23 -14.22 -0.42
N ASP A 739 2.15 -14.49 0.32
CA ASP A 739 2.12 -14.36 1.78
C ASP A 739 2.74 -15.56 2.51
N SER A 740 2.99 -16.67 1.82
CA SER A 740 3.49 -17.92 2.42
C SER A 740 4.71 -17.73 3.34
N PRO A 741 5.75 -16.95 2.98
CA PRO A 741 6.87 -16.69 3.89
C PRO A 741 6.48 -15.94 5.18
N ILE A 742 5.48 -15.06 5.11
CA ILE A 742 4.96 -14.32 6.27
C ILE A 742 4.23 -15.29 7.20
N VAL A 743 3.32 -16.10 6.64
CA VAL A 743 2.56 -17.11 7.40
C VAL A 743 3.51 -18.08 8.11
N ALA A 744 4.53 -18.58 7.41
CA ALA A 744 5.54 -19.46 7.98
C ALA A 744 6.34 -18.80 9.12
N LYS A 745 6.72 -17.52 8.98
CA LYS A 745 7.35 -16.76 10.07
C LYS A 745 6.44 -16.64 11.28
N TYR A 746 5.16 -16.33 11.08
CA TYR A 746 4.19 -16.23 12.16
C TYR A 746 4.09 -17.54 12.94
N VAL A 747 3.92 -18.67 12.24
CA VAL A 747 3.89 -19.99 12.86
C VAL A 747 5.18 -20.29 13.63
N LYS A 748 6.35 -20.12 13.00
CA LYS A 748 7.66 -20.34 13.64
C LYS A 748 7.83 -19.48 14.90
N SER A 749 7.45 -18.21 14.85
CA SER A 749 7.56 -17.29 15.98
C SER A 749 6.61 -17.64 17.12
N PHE A 750 5.38 -18.08 16.83
CA PHE A 750 4.45 -18.57 17.87
C PHE A 750 5.03 -19.78 18.60
N LEU A 751 5.55 -20.76 17.85
CA LEU A 751 6.16 -21.97 18.41
C LEU A 751 7.40 -21.63 19.25
N ALA A 752 8.24 -20.71 18.77
CA ALA A 752 9.41 -20.23 19.50
C ALA A 752 9.02 -19.52 20.81
N ALA A 753 8.02 -18.63 20.78
CA ALA A 753 7.52 -17.93 21.95
C ALA A 753 6.92 -18.88 22.99
N ALA A 754 6.16 -19.88 22.56
CA ALA A 754 5.61 -20.88 23.47
C ALA A 754 6.71 -21.75 24.11
N SER A 755 7.76 -22.07 23.35
CA SER A 755 8.89 -22.87 23.83
C SER A 755 9.74 -22.10 24.86
N SER A 756 10.05 -20.81 24.61
CA SER A 756 10.82 -19.97 25.54
C SER A 756 10.08 -19.75 26.88
N LEU A 757 8.76 -19.62 26.83
CA LEU A 757 7.93 -19.46 28.03
C LEU A 757 7.77 -20.76 28.83
N SER A 758 7.97 -21.92 28.20
CA SER A 758 7.85 -23.23 28.85
C SER A 758 9.18 -23.69 29.50
N SER A 759 10.33 -23.20 29.02
CA SER A 759 11.66 -23.58 29.53
C SER A 759 12.10 -22.85 30.81
N GLY A 760 11.29 -21.89 31.31
CA GLY A 760 11.54 -21.24 32.60
C GLY A 760 12.66 -20.19 32.60
N GLU A 761 13.10 -19.70 31.42
CA GLU A 761 13.93 -18.49 31.36
C GLU A 761 13.15 -17.33 32.00
N ARG A 762 13.64 -16.85 33.14
CA ARG A 762 12.97 -15.82 33.95
C ARG A 762 12.75 -14.57 33.11
N TYR A 763 11.49 -14.32 32.77
CA TYR A 763 11.03 -13.01 32.34
C TYR A 763 11.16 -12.02 33.50
N GLU A 764 12.26 -11.25 33.53
CA GLU A 764 12.33 -10.03 34.33
C GLU A 764 11.59 -8.92 33.57
N ASP A 765 10.48 -8.45 34.15
CA ASP A 765 9.69 -7.34 33.61
C ASP A 765 10.54 -6.05 33.60
N ARG A 766 11.19 -5.78 32.47
CA ARG A 766 11.99 -4.55 32.25
C ARG A 766 11.12 -3.29 32.18
N SER A 767 9.79 -3.41 32.11
CA SER A 767 8.87 -2.26 32.06
C SER A 767 8.56 -1.66 33.44
N ALA A 768 8.79 -2.41 34.53
CA ALA A 768 8.57 -1.94 35.90
C ALA A 768 9.54 -0.82 36.35
N ARG A 769 10.59 -0.50 35.59
CA ARG A 769 11.52 0.61 35.89
C ARG A 769 11.13 1.97 35.30
N ARG A 770 10.03 2.09 34.55
CA ARG A 770 9.69 3.35 33.83
C ARG A 770 8.33 3.97 34.14
N GLN A 771 7.59 3.50 35.14
CA GLN A 771 6.35 4.16 35.56
C GLN A 771 6.60 5.06 36.78
N GLY A 772 6.83 6.35 36.51
CA GLY A 772 6.56 7.42 37.49
C GLY A 772 5.05 7.51 37.77
N PRO A 773 4.64 8.12 38.89
CA PRO A 773 3.27 8.04 39.37
C PRO A 773 2.28 8.68 38.39
N GLN A 774 1.25 7.92 37.98
CA GLN A 774 0.10 8.46 37.27
C GLN A 774 -0.72 9.40 38.18
N PRO A 775 -1.27 10.50 37.66
CA PRO A 775 -2.22 11.32 38.39
C PRO A 775 -3.52 10.55 38.61
N ARG A 776 -4.07 10.65 39.82
CA ARG A 776 -5.38 10.09 40.20
C ARG A 776 -6.49 10.84 39.46
N LEU A 777 -7.52 10.07 39.12
CA LEU A 777 -8.77 10.39 38.40
C LEU A 777 -9.34 11.79 38.64
#